data_AF-A0A9W6ZME2-F1
#
_entry.id   AF-A0A9W6ZME2-F1
#
_cell.length_a   1.000
_cell.length_b   1.000
_cell.length_c   1.000
_cell.angle_alpha   90.00
_cell.angle_beta   90.00
_cell.angle_gamma   90.00
#
_symmetry.space_group_name_H-M   'P 1'
#
loop_
_entity.id
_entity.type
_entity.pdbx_description
1 polymer ?
#
loop_
_entity_poly.entity_id
_entity_poly.type
_entity_poly.pdbx_seq_one_letter_code
_entity_poly.pdbx_strand_id
1 'polypeptide(L)'
;MFAARTNQLPVLSGAFPSDPDAYSLLPPSTVSSFTKHPTPLKVFRRDASSSPPAQLFKDHEPNKPLPTNRWYQNLLVGIDGGLTDAHKTYTIPYIIDAMFSNIVPPSAKTKARGIRVHSPNVAPSGDKIVQLTYDAGAGVGLGVNTAPSSSFEPADIYNVKADPSPLQLIVEWKKIYKSWFTETYDRIFSHPNNDLLMQIPIIRGSPYQTVHFFEGAIPFFTSTNVPFTDPYTPTDFTVKLDDDEIDLNCVMTTNTSVVVPSRRGEKSEAQQQFTLLHSETTLRRPSSKYVSVHFAGSDATWIVFLSRPLDLSCRVVDPKDYVPPPPSTPGVPPPPPSINFELFSSSPLSTPATLRVALANNCTTGINVQFCERSKPRDKSDFIRVLKEHSAVMPGSDAAVQYTFPTLTKYDSDAEEVTVHFNWSPVTMAGDNFTSNAPLSIPKTELLTYALPHHVDNMEAMVGSSNGKTGHCTPTLHGPACLVMGGNWAMRESLSRASFYAPRPPRAEHVNILAESLRKDIKFRIPANYMKGAGDTYFSGKILAKLSRILLVAQELRDLAHEADSDNLHNMDKEHKHIVEACASAHLPSDKEMNEAISHLRSGVTIWLNGSAQAPFVYDEKWGGMVNCGCTYDDVTQSCSNNAPTDCPGLTDPGQNFGHGYYNDHHFHHGYHIYAAATVAKFDSDWGREYFEPVLSLIRDIANPSSKDKYFPQFRHKDWFLGSSWASGIGLINGGPYPNGRNQESSSESIAAYEAMVLYGNVMYEIWGGDKSVTQNNNKDAQTAASIRDMSRLLLATELRSADRYWHVRKKVNRIYPKEYTPLVVGMLWSMMAQFQTWFGADAFLAYGIQLMPLTPISEQRDEVKWANEMYPVFKESCDSSQVCQDQGWAVLLRGIQATIGDVDGAINEVLELKDDVYVSAGGNGQSRTNTIWYISTRPYVELKVDDSGDDVDENTTDDDEVWVENPCDDCSHEVCTGSLNKCSTLDAPFLCTEGSSIGGCSPVPWELGNFCNNCCMLKADC
;
A
#
# COMPACT_ATOMS: atom_id res chain seq x y z
N MET A 1 -52.71 -29.85 -11.24
CA MET A 1 -52.40 -31.23 -11.65
C MET A 1 -51.88 -31.22 -13.08
N PHE A 2 -50.73 -31.86 -13.28
CA PHE A 2 -50.10 -32.28 -14.54
C PHE A 2 -49.48 -31.25 -15.51
N ALA A 3 -48.16 -31.43 -15.66
CA ALA A 3 -47.40 -31.56 -16.91
C ALA A 3 -46.78 -30.31 -17.56
N ALA A 4 -45.45 -30.24 -17.39
CA ALA A 4 -44.40 -30.03 -18.39
C ALA A 4 -44.74 -29.29 -19.69
N ARG A 5 -43.97 -28.20 -19.94
CA ARG A 5 -43.31 -27.94 -21.24
C ARG A 5 -42.15 -26.98 -21.05
N THR A 6 -40.97 -27.46 -21.42
CA THR A 6 -39.76 -26.73 -21.79
C THR A 6 -40.07 -25.58 -22.75
N ASN A 7 -39.49 -24.40 -22.51
CA ASN A 7 -39.01 -23.50 -23.57
C ASN A 7 -38.00 -22.50 -23.02
N GLN A 8 -36.80 -22.59 -23.62
CA GLN A 8 -35.76 -21.59 -23.81
C GLN A 8 -36.11 -20.16 -23.34
N LEU A 9 -35.34 -19.66 -22.37
CA LEU A 9 -35.17 -18.21 -22.18
C LEU A 9 -34.10 -17.71 -23.16
N PRO A 10 -34.28 -16.54 -23.79
CA PRO A 10 -33.35 -16.03 -24.79
C PRO A 10 -32.04 -15.62 -24.13
N VAL A 11 -30.93 -15.96 -24.77
CA VAL A 11 -29.63 -15.32 -24.57
C VAL A 11 -29.78 -13.83 -24.89
N LEU A 12 -29.95 -13.01 -23.85
CA LEU A 12 -29.80 -11.57 -23.98
C LEU A 12 -28.30 -11.26 -23.93
N SER A 13 -27.72 -11.12 -25.13
CA SER A 13 -26.50 -10.39 -25.36
C SER A 13 -26.71 -8.92 -24.98
N GLY A 14 -26.61 -8.62 -23.69
CA GLY A 14 -26.55 -7.25 -23.18
C GLY A 14 -25.08 -6.84 -23.09
N ALA A 15 -24.64 -5.97 -23.99
CA ALA A 15 -23.39 -5.25 -23.84
C ALA A 15 -23.42 -4.49 -22.51
N PHE A 16 -22.43 -4.73 -21.66
CA PHE A 16 -22.19 -3.92 -20.46
C PHE A 16 -21.95 -2.46 -20.89
N PRO A 17 -22.59 -1.47 -20.24
CA PRO A 17 -22.28 -0.08 -20.52
C PRO A 17 -20.82 0.20 -20.15
N SER A 18 -20.09 0.79 -21.08
CA SER A 18 -18.68 1.20 -20.98
C SER A 18 -18.46 2.43 -20.08
N ASP A 19 -19.35 2.67 -19.11
CA ASP A 19 -19.28 3.79 -18.19
C ASP A 19 -18.81 3.29 -16.81
N PRO A 20 -17.55 3.55 -16.40
CA PRO A 20 -17.02 3.13 -15.11
C PRO A 20 -17.76 3.75 -13.90
N ASP A 21 -18.61 4.77 -14.11
CA ASP A 21 -19.43 5.38 -13.08
C ASP A 21 -20.76 4.65 -12.81
N ALA A 22 -21.18 3.70 -13.66
CA ALA A 22 -22.47 3.00 -13.52
C ALA A 22 -22.52 2.00 -12.35
N TYR A 23 -21.36 1.63 -11.80
CA TYR A 23 -21.22 0.68 -10.68
C TYR A 23 -20.91 1.36 -9.33
N SER A 24 -20.79 2.69 -9.31
CA SER A 24 -20.90 3.47 -8.09
C SER A 24 -22.37 3.49 -7.68
N LEU A 25 -22.81 2.58 -6.81
CA LEU A 25 -24.12 2.70 -6.15
C LEU A 25 -24.11 3.79 -5.05
N LEU A 26 -23.49 4.94 -5.35
CA LEU A 26 -23.84 6.22 -4.77
C LEU A 26 -24.68 6.95 -5.83
N PRO A 27 -25.93 7.35 -5.56
CA PRO A 27 -26.81 7.93 -6.57
C PRO A 27 -26.15 9.17 -7.21
N PRO A 28 -26.31 9.43 -8.52
CA PRO A 28 -25.60 10.50 -9.26
C PRO A 28 -25.67 11.90 -8.63
N SER A 29 -26.68 12.15 -7.77
CA SER A 29 -26.84 13.39 -6.99
C SER A 29 -25.79 13.57 -5.88
N THR A 30 -25.22 12.49 -5.33
CA THR A 30 -24.20 12.50 -4.26
C THR A 30 -22.81 12.88 -4.74
N VAL A 31 -22.45 12.54 -5.98
CA VAL A 31 -21.13 12.91 -6.56
C VAL A 31 -20.99 14.43 -6.71
N SER A 32 -22.11 15.16 -6.76
CA SER A 32 -22.11 16.63 -6.85
C SER A 32 -21.88 17.38 -5.52
N SER A 33 -21.80 16.72 -4.36
CA SER A 33 -21.45 17.40 -3.08
C SER A 33 -19.94 17.53 -2.86
N PHE A 34 -19.14 16.60 -3.38
CA PHE A 34 -17.67 16.65 -3.35
C PHE A 34 -17.05 17.68 -4.32
N THR A 35 -17.88 18.47 -5.02
CA THR A 35 -17.43 19.43 -6.04
C THR A 35 -17.53 20.89 -5.61
N LYS A 36 -17.91 21.18 -4.36
CA LYS A 36 -17.94 22.58 -3.86
C LYS A 36 -16.52 23.10 -3.61
N HIS A 37 -16.31 24.37 -3.92
CA HIS A 37 -15.11 25.12 -3.52
C HIS A 37 -14.88 24.97 -2.01
N PRO A 38 -13.62 24.78 -1.55
CA PRO A 38 -13.31 24.92 -0.14
C PRO A 38 -13.57 26.38 0.28
N THR A 39 -14.74 26.64 0.86
CA THR A 39 -15.01 27.87 1.60
C THR A 39 -16.09 27.64 2.66
N PRO A 40 -15.94 28.13 3.91
CA PRO A 40 -14.86 28.93 4.45
C PRO A 40 -14.18 28.22 5.63
N LEU A 41 -13.22 27.33 5.36
CA LEU A 41 -11.96 27.65 6.01
C LEU A 41 -11.54 29.00 5.42
N LYS A 42 -11.19 30.00 6.23
CA LYS A 42 -10.42 31.15 5.73
C LYS A 42 -9.02 30.64 5.39
N VAL A 43 -8.92 29.73 4.42
CA VAL A 43 -7.66 29.12 4.02
C VAL A 43 -6.93 30.13 3.17
N PHE A 44 -5.67 30.36 3.51
CA PHE A 44 -4.77 31.00 2.58
C PHE A 44 -4.46 30.05 1.42
N ARG A 45 -4.09 30.60 0.26
CA ARG A 45 -3.71 29.79 -0.90
C ARG A 45 -2.22 29.88 -1.13
N ARG A 46 -1.61 28.72 -1.37
CA ARG A 46 -0.26 28.60 -1.92
C ARG A 46 -0.39 28.47 -3.43
N ASP A 47 0.17 29.43 -4.15
CA ASP A 47 0.23 29.40 -5.62
C ASP A 47 1.05 28.19 -6.07
N ALA A 48 0.58 27.52 -7.11
CA ALA A 48 1.24 26.38 -7.72
C ALA A 48 2.71 26.66 -8.12
N SER A 49 3.04 27.90 -8.49
CA SER A 49 4.42 28.31 -8.81
C SER A 49 5.38 28.19 -7.62
N SER A 50 4.86 28.26 -6.40
CA SER A 50 5.62 28.22 -5.14
C SER A 50 5.69 26.83 -4.49
N SER A 51 5.04 25.82 -5.07
CA SER A 51 4.91 24.48 -4.50
C SER A 51 6.00 23.51 -4.99
N PRO A 52 6.75 22.85 -4.08
CA PRO A 52 7.82 21.91 -4.43
C PRO A 52 7.26 20.60 -4.97
N PRO A 53 8.05 19.83 -5.75
CA PRO A 53 9.30 20.22 -6.40
C PRO A 53 8.99 21.09 -7.64
N ALA A 54 9.96 21.90 -8.08
CA ALA A 54 9.78 22.73 -9.27
C ALA A 54 9.54 21.88 -10.54
N GLN A 55 10.19 20.72 -10.64
CA GLN A 55 10.11 19.83 -11.79
C GLN A 55 9.20 18.63 -11.55
N LEU A 56 8.27 18.40 -12.48
CA LEU A 56 7.39 17.24 -12.55
C LEU A 56 7.51 16.58 -13.92
N PHE A 57 7.41 15.26 -13.97
CA PHE A 57 7.27 14.53 -15.24
C PHE A 57 5.82 14.46 -15.73
N LYS A 58 4.93 15.22 -15.10
CA LYS A 58 3.52 15.31 -15.46
C LYS A 58 3.17 16.78 -15.71
N ASP A 59 2.56 17.06 -16.85
CA ASP A 59 1.95 18.37 -17.10
C ASP A 59 0.81 18.56 -16.10
N HIS A 60 0.91 19.60 -15.27
CA HIS A 60 -0.15 19.94 -14.33
C HIS A 60 -1.31 20.58 -15.11
N GLU A 61 -2.38 19.83 -15.32
CA GLU A 61 -3.63 20.37 -15.84
C GLU A 61 -4.19 21.40 -14.85
N PRO A 62 -4.47 22.64 -15.28
CA PRO A 62 -5.06 23.64 -14.40
C PRO A 62 -6.36 23.12 -13.79
N ASN A 63 -6.47 23.18 -12.46
CA ASN A 63 -7.64 22.72 -11.67
C ASN A 63 -7.83 21.20 -11.55
N LYS A 64 -6.77 20.39 -11.71
CA LYS A 64 -6.78 18.98 -11.28
C LYS A 64 -5.69 18.71 -10.22
N PRO A 65 -6.04 18.10 -9.09
CA PRO A 65 -5.07 17.81 -8.03
C PRO A 65 -4.09 16.71 -8.49
N LEU A 66 -2.83 16.79 -8.01
CA LEU A 66 -1.82 15.77 -8.25
C LEU A 66 -1.74 14.80 -7.08
N PRO A 67 -1.61 13.49 -7.34
CA PRO A 67 -1.49 12.53 -6.25
C PRO A 67 -0.12 12.67 -5.55
N THR A 68 -0.13 12.61 -4.23
CA THR A 68 1.04 12.42 -3.38
C THR A 68 0.95 11.07 -2.68
N ASN A 69 2.01 10.64 -1.97
CA ASN A 69 2.01 9.42 -1.15
C ASN A 69 1.72 8.13 -1.95
N ARG A 70 1.97 8.13 -3.26
CA ARG A 70 1.80 6.95 -4.13
C ARG A 70 3.04 6.08 -4.15
N TRP A 71 2.85 4.78 -4.34
CA TRP A 71 3.96 3.84 -4.52
C TRP A 71 4.88 4.19 -5.69
N TYR A 72 4.35 4.84 -6.73
CA TYR A 72 5.08 5.34 -7.88
C TYR A 72 5.55 6.80 -7.76
N GLN A 73 5.49 7.43 -6.58
CA GLN A 73 5.81 8.87 -6.42
C GLN A 73 7.20 9.24 -6.95
N ASN A 74 8.19 8.36 -6.78
CA ASN A 74 9.55 8.54 -7.30
C ASN A 74 9.61 8.70 -8.83
N LEU A 75 8.59 8.24 -9.56
CA LEU A 75 8.49 8.38 -11.01
C LEU A 75 7.73 9.64 -11.44
N LEU A 76 7.10 10.37 -10.51
CA LEU A 76 6.40 11.63 -10.80
C LEU A 76 7.28 12.86 -10.60
N VAL A 77 8.19 12.79 -9.63
CA VAL A 77 9.00 13.90 -9.16
C VAL A 77 10.29 13.95 -9.97
N GLY A 78 10.58 15.11 -10.59
CA GLY A 78 11.86 15.35 -11.25
C GLY A 78 12.95 15.78 -10.27
N ILE A 79 14.19 15.53 -10.66
CA ILE A 79 15.39 16.03 -9.97
C ILE A 79 16.24 16.85 -10.95
N ASP A 80 17.00 17.79 -10.40
CA ASP A 80 17.97 18.56 -11.17
C ASP A 80 19.00 17.62 -11.83
N GLY A 81 19.16 17.74 -13.15
CA GLY A 81 20.02 16.85 -13.94
C GLY A 81 19.28 15.74 -14.71
N GLY A 82 17.96 15.62 -14.56
CA GLY A 82 17.11 14.72 -15.35
C GLY A 82 16.90 13.36 -14.68
N LEU A 83 16.60 12.35 -15.50
CA LEU A 83 16.29 11.02 -14.96
C LEU A 83 17.56 10.25 -14.53
N THR A 84 17.44 9.51 -13.44
CA THR A 84 18.49 8.68 -12.81
C THR A 84 17.89 7.38 -12.27
N ASP A 85 18.73 6.46 -11.81
CA ASP A 85 18.31 5.22 -11.13
C ASP A 85 17.57 5.45 -9.79
N ALA A 86 17.60 6.67 -9.25
CA ALA A 86 16.78 7.07 -8.11
C ALA A 86 15.27 7.12 -8.45
N HIS A 87 14.92 7.27 -9.73
CA HIS A 87 13.55 7.20 -10.23
C HIS A 87 13.15 5.74 -10.37
N LYS A 88 12.94 5.11 -9.21
CA LYS A 88 12.59 3.70 -9.11
C LYS A 88 11.38 3.47 -8.24
N THR A 89 10.67 2.39 -8.52
CA THR A 89 9.49 1.96 -7.79
C THR A 89 9.42 0.45 -7.69
N TYR A 90 8.75 -0.06 -6.66
CA TYR A 90 8.50 -1.47 -6.46
C TYR A 90 7.07 -1.82 -6.89
N THR A 91 6.90 -2.56 -7.98
CA THR A 91 5.59 -2.93 -8.53
C THR A 91 5.03 -4.21 -7.94
N ILE A 92 5.88 -5.04 -7.32
CA ILE A 92 5.57 -6.41 -6.89
C ILE A 92 5.33 -7.33 -8.12
N PRO A 93 6.23 -8.29 -8.43
CA PRO A 93 7.48 -8.59 -7.73
C PRO A 93 8.68 -7.77 -8.23
N TYR A 94 8.55 -6.92 -9.24
CA TYR A 94 9.70 -6.24 -9.85
C TYR A 94 10.03 -4.90 -9.20
N ILE A 95 11.31 -4.53 -9.28
CA ILE A 95 11.75 -3.14 -9.13
C ILE A 95 11.94 -2.59 -10.54
N ILE A 96 11.38 -1.41 -10.80
CA ILE A 96 11.50 -0.73 -12.08
C ILE A 96 12.15 0.61 -11.87
N ASP A 97 13.17 0.90 -12.65
CA ASP A 97 13.80 2.22 -12.71
C ASP A 97 13.85 2.73 -14.15
N ALA A 98 14.06 4.03 -14.31
CA ALA A 98 14.19 4.61 -15.62
C ALA A 98 15.62 4.42 -16.19
N MET A 99 15.70 4.23 -17.51
CA MET A 99 16.93 3.90 -18.25
C MET A 99 17.34 5.00 -19.22
N PHE A 100 18.60 5.42 -19.11
CA PHE A 100 19.20 6.45 -19.99
C PHE A 100 20.61 5.98 -20.34
N SER A 101 20.82 5.71 -21.62
CA SER A 101 22.15 5.39 -22.15
C SER A 101 22.38 6.14 -23.45
N ASN A 102 23.62 6.61 -23.64
CA ASN A 102 24.10 7.05 -24.93
C ASN A 102 24.91 5.88 -25.50
N ILE A 103 24.35 5.18 -26.48
CA ILE A 103 25.02 4.03 -27.11
C ILE A 103 25.89 4.59 -28.23
N VAL A 104 27.20 4.30 -28.19
CA VAL A 104 28.25 4.88 -29.04
C VAL A 104 28.87 3.73 -29.87
N PRO A 105 29.17 3.96 -31.17
CA PRO A 105 30.45 4.53 -31.55
C PRO A 105 30.36 6.03 -31.87
N PRO A 106 31.46 6.81 -31.77
CA PRO A 106 31.46 8.28 -31.82
C PRO A 106 30.87 8.90 -33.10
N SER A 107 30.65 8.07 -34.13
CA SER A 107 30.07 8.43 -35.42
C SER A 107 28.54 8.28 -35.48
N ALA A 108 27.91 7.55 -34.56
CA ALA A 108 26.45 7.32 -34.51
C ALA A 108 25.88 7.84 -33.18
N LYS A 109 25.42 9.10 -33.17
CA LYS A 109 24.74 9.73 -32.03
C LYS A 109 23.36 9.07 -31.79
N THR A 110 23.30 7.86 -31.23
CA THR A 110 22.02 7.18 -30.92
C THR A 110 21.75 7.14 -29.41
N LYS A 111 20.59 7.66 -29.01
CA LYS A 111 20.11 7.70 -27.62
C LYS A 111 19.17 6.53 -27.35
N ALA A 112 19.45 5.72 -26.32
CA ALA A 112 18.55 4.69 -25.83
C ALA A 112 17.80 5.20 -24.59
N ARG A 113 16.47 5.12 -24.64
CA ARG A 113 15.59 5.57 -23.55
C ARG A 113 14.54 4.51 -23.24
N GLY A 114 14.19 4.38 -21.96
CA GLY A 114 13.15 3.45 -21.50
C GLY A 114 13.22 3.16 -20.01
N ILE A 115 12.98 1.90 -19.62
CA ILE A 115 13.04 1.44 -18.23
C ILE A 115 13.92 0.21 -18.10
N ARG A 116 14.41 -0.06 -16.90
CA ARG A 116 15.01 -1.35 -16.50
C ARG A 116 14.08 -2.07 -15.54
N VAL A 117 14.00 -3.38 -15.70
CA VAL A 117 13.24 -4.29 -14.85
C VAL A 117 14.22 -5.18 -14.11
N HIS A 118 14.12 -5.18 -12.79
CA HIS A 118 14.99 -5.95 -11.90
C HIS A 118 14.19 -6.99 -11.13
N SER A 119 14.80 -8.16 -10.92
CA SER A 119 14.30 -9.20 -10.02
C SER A 119 14.94 -9.01 -8.65
N PRO A 120 14.17 -8.59 -7.63
CA PRO A 120 14.70 -8.47 -6.28
C PRO A 120 14.75 -9.82 -5.55
N ASN A 121 15.68 -9.92 -4.62
CA ASN A 121 15.72 -10.92 -3.57
C ASN A 121 15.32 -10.30 -2.23
N VAL A 122 14.56 -11.03 -1.42
CA VAL A 122 14.23 -10.65 -0.05
C VAL A 122 15.38 -11.10 0.85
N ALA A 123 16.17 -10.15 1.34
CA ALA A 123 17.35 -10.45 2.13
C ALA A 123 17.22 -9.88 3.55
N PRO A 124 17.39 -10.69 4.60
CA PRO A 124 17.61 -10.17 5.94
C PRO A 124 18.98 -9.49 6.02
N SER A 125 19.04 -8.38 6.75
CA SER A 125 20.28 -7.69 7.10
C SER A 125 20.37 -7.62 8.61
N GLY A 126 20.93 -8.68 9.21
CA GLY A 126 20.83 -8.92 10.64
C GLY A 126 19.43 -9.40 11.03
N ASP A 127 19.08 -9.18 12.30
CA ASP A 127 17.82 -9.66 12.89
C ASP A 127 16.70 -8.62 12.89
N LYS A 128 17.00 -7.37 12.54
CA LYS A 128 16.08 -6.22 12.65
C LYS A 128 15.69 -5.58 11.33
N ILE A 129 16.25 -6.02 10.21
CA ILE A 129 16.01 -5.43 8.90
C ILE A 129 15.81 -6.53 7.87
N VAL A 130 14.78 -6.38 7.05
CA VAL A 130 14.57 -7.15 5.81
C VAL A 130 14.48 -6.16 4.68
N GLN A 131 15.25 -6.37 3.62
CA GLN A 131 15.26 -5.45 2.48
C GLN A 131 15.27 -6.18 1.15
N LEU A 132 14.77 -5.51 0.13
CA LEU A 132 14.89 -5.95 -1.24
C LEU A 132 16.29 -5.59 -1.75
N THR A 133 17.12 -6.61 -1.97
CA THR A 133 18.40 -6.48 -2.66
C THR A 133 18.25 -6.92 -4.10
N TYR A 134 18.94 -6.26 -5.03
CA TYR A 134 18.96 -6.67 -6.44
C TYR A 134 20.30 -6.32 -7.06
N ASP A 135 20.72 -7.10 -8.04
CA ASP A 135 21.87 -6.77 -8.88
C ASP A 135 21.41 -5.86 -10.02
N ALA A 136 21.85 -4.61 -10.00
CA ALA A 136 21.52 -3.62 -11.02
C ALA A 136 22.03 -4.00 -12.42
N GLY A 137 23.07 -4.84 -12.52
CA GLY A 137 23.57 -5.38 -13.78
C GLY A 137 22.75 -6.55 -14.32
N ALA A 138 22.11 -7.32 -13.43
CA ALA A 138 21.24 -8.45 -13.79
C ALA A 138 19.88 -8.04 -14.39
N GLY A 139 19.51 -6.76 -14.29
CA GLY A 139 18.29 -6.23 -14.87
C GLY A 139 18.28 -6.27 -16.40
N VAL A 140 17.07 -6.20 -16.96
CA VAL A 140 16.84 -6.08 -18.40
C VAL A 140 16.22 -4.74 -18.73
N GLY A 141 16.76 -4.07 -19.75
CA GLY A 141 16.25 -2.80 -20.25
C GLY A 141 15.23 -3.01 -21.37
N LEU A 142 14.15 -2.25 -21.32
CA LEU A 142 13.13 -2.16 -22.36
C LEU A 142 13.06 -0.72 -22.82
N GLY A 143 13.22 -0.49 -24.12
CA GLY A 143 13.31 0.86 -24.60
C GLY A 143 13.15 1.01 -26.10
N VAL A 144 13.34 2.25 -26.52
CA VAL A 144 13.26 2.64 -27.91
C VAL A 144 14.53 3.39 -28.34
N ASN A 145 14.98 3.05 -29.55
CA ASN A 145 16.00 3.79 -30.29
C ASN A 145 15.38 4.32 -31.60
N THR A 146 16.13 5.13 -32.34
CA THR A 146 15.77 5.63 -33.67
C THR A 146 16.93 5.44 -34.62
N ALA A 147 16.64 5.27 -35.91
CA ALA A 147 17.67 5.14 -36.94
C ALA A 147 18.57 6.40 -36.95
N PRO A 148 19.90 6.31 -37.14
CA PRO A 148 20.77 7.49 -37.16
C PRO A 148 20.34 8.59 -38.14
N SER A 149 19.71 8.20 -39.26
CA SER A 149 19.18 9.08 -40.31
C SER A 149 17.79 9.68 -40.01
N SER A 150 17.18 9.40 -38.86
CA SER A 150 15.87 9.94 -38.51
C SER A 150 15.92 11.46 -38.27
N SER A 151 14.84 12.14 -38.67
CA SER A 151 14.61 13.56 -38.39
C SER A 151 14.27 13.85 -36.93
N PHE A 152 14.11 12.82 -36.10
CA PHE A 152 13.78 12.92 -34.68
C PHE A 152 14.56 11.92 -33.83
N GLU A 153 14.61 12.14 -32.52
CA GLU A 153 15.19 11.24 -31.50
C GLU A 153 14.23 11.09 -30.31
N PRO A 154 14.35 10.06 -29.47
CA PRO A 154 13.54 9.94 -28.25
C PRO A 154 13.89 11.05 -27.25
N ALA A 155 12.88 11.57 -26.55
CA ALA A 155 13.07 12.55 -25.49
C ALA A 155 13.94 12.04 -24.33
N ASP A 156 14.75 12.93 -23.74
CA ASP A 156 15.61 12.60 -22.60
C ASP A 156 14.83 12.34 -21.30
N ILE A 157 13.61 12.86 -21.21
CA ILE A 157 12.66 12.62 -20.12
C ILE A 157 11.36 12.02 -20.66
N TYR A 158 10.65 11.27 -19.82
CA TYR A 158 9.29 10.83 -20.11
C TYR A 158 8.26 11.82 -19.57
N ASN A 159 7.05 11.71 -20.09
CA ASN A 159 5.85 12.31 -19.52
C ASN A 159 5.01 11.24 -18.81
N VAL A 160 4.19 11.65 -17.86
CA VAL A 160 3.20 10.79 -17.19
C VAL A 160 1.83 11.16 -17.69
N LYS A 161 1.01 10.14 -18.02
CA LYS A 161 -0.37 10.35 -18.48
C LYS A 161 -1.21 11.05 -17.41
N ALA A 162 -2.12 11.91 -17.84
CA ALA A 162 -2.83 12.90 -17.00
C ALA A 162 -3.60 12.32 -15.79
N ASP A 163 -4.07 11.07 -15.82
CA ASP A 163 -4.89 10.49 -14.75
C ASP A 163 -4.35 9.10 -14.34
N PRO A 164 -3.33 9.02 -13.46
CA PRO A 164 -2.79 7.74 -13.00
C PRO A 164 -3.78 7.05 -12.05
N SER A 165 -3.94 5.74 -12.24
CA SER A 165 -4.82 4.90 -11.43
C SER A 165 -4.13 4.45 -10.14
N PRO A 166 -4.88 4.08 -9.07
CA PRO A 166 -4.29 3.47 -7.87
C PRO A 166 -3.40 2.26 -8.16
N LEU A 167 -3.68 1.52 -9.25
CA LEU A 167 -2.99 0.26 -9.60
C LEU A 167 -1.90 0.44 -10.66
N GLN A 168 -1.85 1.58 -11.37
CA GLN A 168 -0.91 1.78 -12.46
C GLN A 168 -0.48 3.23 -12.71
N LEU A 169 0.75 3.36 -13.20
CA LEU A 169 1.30 4.59 -13.77
C LEU A 169 1.65 4.37 -15.24
N ILE A 170 1.22 5.26 -16.12
CA ILE A 170 1.57 5.20 -17.55
C ILE A 170 2.58 6.30 -17.85
N VAL A 171 3.77 5.90 -18.33
CA VAL A 171 4.83 6.82 -18.76
C VAL A 171 5.01 6.79 -20.28
N GLU A 172 5.35 7.93 -20.86
CA GLU A 172 5.31 8.20 -22.30
C GLU A 172 6.57 8.91 -22.79
N TRP A 173 7.26 8.31 -23.76
CA TRP A 173 8.36 8.95 -24.48
C TRP A 173 7.89 9.50 -25.82
N LYS A 174 8.12 10.81 -26.00
CA LYS A 174 7.77 11.54 -27.22
C LYS A 174 8.99 11.71 -28.14
N LYS A 175 8.72 11.99 -29.42
CA LYS A 175 9.68 12.35 -30.46
C LYS A 175 10.16 13.79 -30.24
N ILE A 176 11.48 14.02 -30.36
CA ILE A 176 12.10 15.35 -30.44
C ILE A 176 12.68 15.52 -31.84
N TYR A 177 12.21 16.51 -32.60
CA TYR A 177 12.68 16.76 -33.97
C TYR A 177 13.97 17.58 -33.99
N LYS A 178 14.90 17.21 -34.88
CA LYS A 178 16.19 17.89 -35.07
C LYS A 178 15.98 19.19 -35.87
N SER A 179 16.40 20.33 -35.31
CA SER A 179 16.42 21.63 -36.01
C SER A 179 17.68 21.78 -36.87
N TRP A 180 17.54 22.30 -38.09
CA TRP A 180 18.67 22.54 -39.02
C TRP A 180 19.34 23.92 -38.84
N PHE A 181 18.80 24.81 -38.00
CA PHE A 181 19.16 26.25 -38.03
C PHE A 181 19.79 26.83 -36.76
N THR A 182 19.89 26.10 -35.65
CA THR A 182 20.53 26.62 -34.42
C THR A 182 21.24 25.51 -33.64
N GLU A 183 22.49 25.74 -33.23
CA GLU A 183 23.23 24.90 -32.28
C GLU A 183 22.63 24.90 -30.87
N THR A 184 21.64 25.76 -30.61
CA THR A 184 20.74 25.67 -29.46
C THR A 184 19.58 24.72 -29.78
N TYR A 185 19.65 23.51 -29.23
CA TYR A 185 18.51 22.64 -28.99
C TYR A 185 17.51 23.43 -28.13
N ASP A 186 16.42 23.93 -28.71
CA ASP A 186 15.12 24.15 -28.03
C ASP A 186 14.18 24.97 -28.92
N ARG A 187 13.25 24.28 -29.60
CA ARG A 187 11.91 24.80 -29.93
C ARG A 187 11.00 23.65 -30.37
N ILE A 188 10.15 23.26 -29.42
CA ILE A 188 9.18 22.17 -29.49
C ILE A 188 7.99 22.65 -30.35
N PHE A 189 7.86 22.13 -31.57
CA PHE A 189 6.56 22.09 -32.25
C PHE A 189 5.94 20.72 -31.94
N SER A 190 5.11 20.64 -30.90
CA SER A 190 4.32 19.44 -30.62
C SER A 190 3.07 19.43 -31.50
N HIS A 191 2.87 18.39 -32.31
CA HIS A 191 1.55 18.08 -32.87
C HIS A 191 0.81 17.14 -31.91
N PRO A 192 -0.45 17.44 -31.50
CA PRO A 192 -1.08 16.75 -30.37
C PRO A 192 -1.21 15.23 -30.49
N ASN A 193 -1.20 14.65 -31.70
CA ASN A 193 -1.62 13.27 -31.93
C ASN A 193 -0.60 12.34 -32.64
N ASN A 194 0.61 12.80 -33.03
CA ASN A 194 1.55 11.97 -33.83
C ASN A 194 3.00 11.87 -33.32
N ASP A 195 3.27 12.40 -32.12
CA ASP A 195 4.63 12.50 -31.57
C ASP A 195 4.97 11.41 -30.53
N LEU A 196 4.07 10.47 -30.23
CA LEU A 196 4.37 9.38 -29.29
C LEU A 196 5.27 8.33 -29.95
N LEU A 197 6.29 7.87 -29.23
CA LEU A 197 7.23 6.86 -29.69
C LEU A 197 7.12 5.56 -28.90
N MET A 198 6.89 5.69 -27.58
CA MET A 198 6.78 4.57 -26.66
C MET A 198 5.90 4.94 -25.46
N GLN A 199 5.07 3.99 -25.02
CA GLN A 199 4.24 4.10 -23.81
C GLN A 199 4.43 2.85 -22.95
N ILE A 200 4.62 3.03 -21.65
CA ILE A 200 4.92 1.96 -20.71
C ILE A 200 3.93 2.04 -19.55
N PRO A 201 2.94 1.13 -19.48
CA PRO A 201 2.15 0.95 -18.27
C PRO A 201 2.96 0.19 -17.22
N ILE A 202 3.17 0.80 -16.07
CA ILE A 202 3.83 0.26 -14.88
C ILE A 202 2.73 -0.12 -13.90
N ILE A 203 2.55 -1.42 -13.63
CA ILE A 203 1.34 -1.96 -13.01
C ILE A 203 1.69 -2.81 -11.77
N ARG A 204 0.94 -2.62 -10.68
CA ARG A 204 1.04 -3.44 -9.47
C ARG A 204 0.74 -4.92 -9.77
N GLY A 205 1.54 -5.82 -9.23
CA GLY A 205 1.29 -7.26 -9.31
C GLY A 205 1.50 -7.88 -10.70
N SER A 206 1.85 -7.12 -11.73
CA SER A 206 1.96 -7.69 -13.07
C SER A 206 3.17 -8.62 -13.18
N PRO A 207 3.01 -9.89 -13.62
CA PRO A 207 4.14 -10.79 -13.88
C PRO A 207 4.92 -10.40 -15.13
N TYR A 208 4.37 -9.49 -15.94
CA TYR A 208 5.00 -8.98 -17.15
C TYR A 208 5.24 -7.47 -17.03
N GLN A 209 6.35 -6.99 -17.58
CA GLN A 209 6.46 -5.57 -17.93
C GLN A 209 6.12 -5.39 -19.41
N THR A 210 5.18 -4.47 -19.69
CA THR A 210 4.65 -4.20 -21.03
C THR A 210 5.20 -2.90 -21.58
N VAL A 211 5.45 -2.84 -22.89
CA VAL A 211 5.80 -1.64 -23.63
C VAL A 211 5.03 -1.59 -24.94
N HIS A 212 4.35 -0.48 -25.20
CA HIS A 212 3.72 -0.16 -26.47
C HIS A 212 4.64 0.74 -27.29
N PHE A 213 4.94 0.32 -28.51
CA PHE A 213 5.75 1.07 -29.45
C PHE A 213 4.90 1.60 -30.61
N PHE A 214 5.21 2.81 -31.04
CA PHE A 214 4.50 3.52 -32.11
C PHE A 214 5.35 3.65 -33.37
N GLU A 215 4.77 4.21 -34.44
CA GLU A 215 5.44 4.33 -35.74
C GLU A 215 6.77 5.10 -35.65
N GLY A 216 7.80 4.53 -36.27
CA GLY A 216 9.17 5.04 -36.29
C GLY A 216 10.04 4.60 -35.11
N ALA A 217 9.48 3.90 -34.12
CA ALA A 217 10.25 3.29 -33.03
C ALA A 217 11.14 2.16 -33.56
N ILE A 218 12.34 2.03 -32.99
CA ILE A 218 13.12 0.79 -33.03
C ILE A 218 13.06 0.18 -31.62
N PRO A 219 12.13 -0.77 -31.37
CA PRO A 219 12.08 -1.51 -30.12
C PRO A 219 13.41 -2.20 -29.85
N PHE A 220 13.87 -2.13 -28.61
CA PHE A 220 14.97 -2.96 -28.17
C PHE A 220 14.77 -3.51 -26.75
N PHE A 221 15.38 -4.68 -26.54
CA PHE A 221 15.58 -5.36 -25.29
C PHE A 221 17.09 -5.43 -25.04
N THR A 222 17.54 -5.02 -23.87
CA THR A 222 18.97 -4.92 -23.56
C THR A 222 19.33 -5.53 -22.22
N SER A 223 20.58 -5.94 -22.05
CA SER A 223 21.15 -6.26 -20.75
C SER A 223 22.62 -5.85 -20.69
N THR A 224 23.11 -5.68 -19.46
CA THR A 224 24.56 -5.55 -19.18
C THR A 224 25.23 -6.93 -19.13
N ASN A 225 24.44 -8.00 -19.06
CA ASN A 225 24.94 -9.35 -19.19
C ASN A 225 24.88 -9.80 -20.65
N VAL A 226 25.80 -10.68 -21.03
CA VAL A 226 25.78 -11.36 -22.33
C VAL A 226 25.02 -12.69 -22.23
N PRO A 227 24.30 -13.10 -23.28
CA PRO A 227 23.70 -14.42 -23.36
C PRO A 227 24.76 -15.53 -23.25
N PHE A 228 24.33 -16.74 -22.88
CA PHE A 228 25.22 -17.89 -22.81
C PHE A 228 25.90 -18.19 -24.17
N THR A 229 27.21 -18.42 -24.13
CA THR A 229 28.03 -18.81 -25.30
C THR A 229 28.30 -20.30 -25.26
N ASP A 230 28.21 -20.98 -26.40
CA ASP A 230 28.77 -22.34 -26.51
C ASP A 230 30.28 -22.28 -26.17
N PRO A 231 30.77 -23.08 -25.20
CA PRO A 231 32.19 -23.11 -24.85
C PRO A 231 33.13 -23.48 -26.02
N TYR A 232 32.62 -24.07 -27.10
CA TYR A 232 33.40 -24.46 -28.28
C TYR A 232 33.40 -23.41 -29.41
N THR A 233 32.49 -22.43 -29.39
CA THR A 233 32.41 -21.33 -30.39
C THR A 233 32.16 -19.98 -29.69
N PRO A 234 33.21 -19.34 -29.12
CA PRO A 234 33.09 -18.13 -28.30
C PRO A 234 32.59 -16.87 -29.02
N THR A 235 32.46 -16.92 -30.35
CA THR A 235 32.00 -15.81 -31.19
C THR A 235 30.51 -15.90 -31.54
N ASP A 236 29.86 -17.03 -31.28
CA ASP A 236 28.45 -17.26 -31.58
C ASP A 236 27.66 -17.25 -30.26
N PHE A 237 26.91 -16.17 -30.04
CA PHE A 237 25.97 -16.07 -28.91
C PHE A 237 24.65 -16.66 -29.35
N THR A 238 24.14 -17.62 -28.58
CA THR A 238 22.91 -18.32 -28.94
C THR A 238 21.71 -17.71 -28.21
N VAL A 239 20.79 -17.09 -28.94
CA VAL A 239 19.46 -16.73 -28.44
C VAL A 239 18.44 -17.73 -29.00
N LYS A 240 17.67 -18.38 -28.13
CA LYS A 240 16.70 -19.40 -28.53
C LYS A 240 15.38 -18.76 -28.99
N LEU A 241 15.05 -18.98 -30.25
CA LEU A 241 13.74 -18.66 -30.82
C LEU A 241 12.84 -19.89 -30.78
N ASP A 242 11.73 -19.77 -30.05
CA ASP A 242 10.75 -20.85 -29.82
C ASP A 242 11.32 -22.09 -29.10
N ASP A 243 10.47 -23.10 -28.87
CA ASP A 243 10.89 -24.42 -28.38
C ASP A 243 11.66 -25.24 -29.46
N ASP A 244 11.85 -24.68 -30.67
CA ASP A 244 12.37 -25.35 -31.89
C ASP A 244 13.84 -25.00 -32.25
N GLU A 245 14.71 -24.67 -31.29
CA GLU A 245 16.17 -24.58 -31.47
C GLU A 245 16.69 -23.69 -32.63
N ILE A 246 16.02 -22.59 -32.97
CA ILE A 246 16.61 -21.62 -33.92
C ILE A 246 17.54 -20.68 -33.16
N ASP A 247 18.84 -20.85 -33.39
CA ASP A 247 19.91 -20.03 -32.81
C ASP A 247 20.08 -18.72 -33.60
N LEU A 248 19.81 -17.59 -32.93
CA LEU A 248 20.12 -16.25 -33.44
C LEU A 248 21.61 -15.95 -33.21
N ASN A 249 22.45 -16.06 -34.24
CA ASN A 249 23.87 -15.70 -34.16
C ASN A 249 24.06 -14.17 -34.07
N CYS A 250 24.33 -13.67 -32.86
CA CYS A 250 24.59 -12.26 -32.62
C CYS A 250 26.01 -11.84 -33.00
N VAL A 251 26.15 -10.68 -33.64
CA VAL A 251 27.46 -10.17 -34.10
C VAL A 251 28.17 -9.42 -32.97
N MET A 252 29.45 -9.72 -32.76
CA MET A 252 30.36 -8.92 -31.92
C MET A 252 30.79 -7.67 -32.68
N THR A 253 30.51 -6.49 -32.14
CA THR A 253 31.05 -5.23 -32.68
C THR A 253 32.38 -4.91 -32.00
N THR A 254 33.52 -5.10 -32.68
CA THR A 254 34.85 -4.67 -32.19
C THR A 254 35.32 -3.43 -32.95
N ASN A 255 35.59 -2.33 -32.26
CA ASN A 255 36.02 -1.09 -32.89
C ASN A 255 37.55 -0.90 -32.87
N THR A 256 38.32 -1.87 -33.38
CA THR A 256 39.79 -1.70 -33.52
C THR A 256 40.18 -1.30 -34.94
N SER A 257 40.25 0.00 -35.19
CA SER A 257 41.17 0.54 -36.20
C SER A 257 42.48 0.89 -35.49
N VAL A 258 43.41 -0.07 -35.44
CA VAL A 258 44.76 0.17 -34.91
C VAL A 258 45.51 1.05 -35.91
N VAL A 259 45.61 2.35 -35.62
CA VAL A 259 46.56 3.23 -36.30
C VAL A 259 47.94 2.98 -35.70
N VAL A 260 48.74 2.13 -36.35
CA VAL A 260 50.17 2.03 -36.03
C VAL A 260 50.87 3.30 -36.51
N PRO A 261 51.58 4.06 -35.65
CA PRO A 261 52.31 5.24 -36.09
C PRO A 261 53.50 4.80 -36.94
N SER A 262 53.44 5.09 -38.24
CA SER A 262 54.56 4.90 -39.17
C SER A 262 55.74 5.79 -38.74
N ARG A 263 56.78 5.19 -38.13
CA ARG A 263 58.12 5.79 -38.13
C ARG A 263 58.66 5.82 -39.56
N ARG A 264 59.32 6.93 -39.90
CA ARG A 264 59.90 7.21 -41.22
C ARG A 264 60.74 6.04 -41.73
N GLY A 265 60.39 5.58 -42.93
CA GLY A 265 61.28 4.98 -43.91
C GLY A 265 61.45 3.47 -43.82
N GLU A 266 60.59 2.72 -44.50
CA GLU A 266 60.93 1.46 -45.18
C GLU A 266 59.78 1.04 -46.11
N LYS A 267 60.10 0.49 -47.29
CA LYS A 267 59.16 0.11 -48.36
C LYS A 267 58.85 -1.40 -48.29
N SER A 268 57.57 -1.74 -48.48
CA SER A 268 56.94 -3.02 -48.89
C SER A 268 57.23 -4.25 -48.01
N GLU A 269 56.26 -5.04 -47.54
CA GLU A 269 55.27 -5.86 -48.27
C GLU A 269 54.12 -6.36 -47.35
N ALA A 270 52.97 -6.71 -47.95
CA ALA A 270 51.81 -7.43 -47.38
C ALA A 270 51.02 -6.78 -46.21
N GLN A 271 50.18 -5.78 -46.53
CA GLN A 271 48.96 -5.52 -45.75
C GLN A 271 47.91 -6.59 -46.10
N GLN A 272 47.73 -7.60 -45.26
CA GLN A 272 46.45 -8.32 -45.22
C GLN A 272 45.39 -7.36 -44.69
N GLN A 273 44.58 -6.82 -45.60
CA GLN A 273 43.31 -6.22 -45.25
C GLN A 273 42.44 -7.32 -44.64
N PHE A 274 42.23 -7.29 -43.32
CA PHE A 274 41.04 -7.89 -42.76
C PHE A 274 39.86 -7.06 -43.25
N THR A 275 39.18 -7.55 -44.27
CA THR A 275 37.86 -7.05 -44.65
C THR A 275 36.97 -7.19 -43.43
N LEU A 276 36.52 -6.07 -42.85
CA LEU A 276 35.38 -6.04 -41.95
C LEU A 276 34.22 -6.72 -42.70
N LEU A 277 33.97 -7.99 -42.39
CA LEU A 277 32.72 -8.64 -42.75
C LEU A 277 31.64 -7.92 -41.95
N HIS A 278 31.07 -6.85 -42.51
CA HIS A 278 29.73 -6.38 -42.18
C HIS A 278 28.74 -7.46 -42.65
N SER A 279 28.76 -8.58 -41.94
CA SER A 279 27.72 -9.58 -41.99
C SER A 279 26.82 -9.27 -40.80
N GLU A 280 25.98 -8.23 -40.90
CA GLU A 280 24.75 -8.24 -40.13
C GLU A 280 24.00 -9.49 -40.58
N THR A 281 24.00 -10.54 -39.76
CA THR A 281 23.22 -11.74 -40.02
C THR A 281 21.75 -11.34 -39.94
N THR A 282 21.18 -10.90 -41.06
CA THR A 282 19.75 -10.63 -41.18
C THR A 282 19.03 -11.97 -41.17
N LEU A 283 18.58 -12.42 -40.00
CA LEU A 283 17.82 -13.66 -39.90
C LEU A 283 16.38 -13.44 -40.36
N ARG A 284 15.91 -14.38 -41.18
CA ARG A 284 14.57 -14.45 -41.77
C ARG A 284 13.49 -14.46 -40.69
N ARG A 285 12.46 -13.60 -40.86
CA ARG A 285 11.13 -13.60 -40.22
C ARG A 285 10.90 -14.75 -39.24
N PRO A 286 11.18 -14.57 -37.93
CA PRO A 286 10.74 -15.54 -36.94
C PRO A 286 9.22 -15.70 -37.08
N SER A 287 8.74 -16.94 -37.24
CA SER A 287 7.32 -17.24 -37.16
C SER A 287 6.80 -17.23 -35.71
N SER A 288 7.72 -17.20 -34.74
CA SER A 288 7.44 -17.28 -33.31
C SER A 288 6.99 -15.94 -32.72
N LYS A 289 6.09 -16.01 -31.75
CA LYS A 289 5.54 -14.86 -31.01
C LYS A 289 6.33 -14.51 -29.74
N TYR A 290 7.40 -15.25 -29.44
CA TYR A 290 8.24 -15.01 -28.28
C TYR A 290 9.68 -15.46 -28.49
N VAL A 291 10.58 -14.91 -27.67
CA VAL A 291 12.04 -15.16 -27.66
C VAL A 291 12.47 -15.43 -26.23
N SER A 292 13.24 -16.48 -25.98
CA SER A 292 13.83 -16.74 -24.66
C SER A 292 15.31 -16.38 -24.66
N VAL A 293 15.72 -15.60 -23.66
CA VAL A 293 17.11 -15.15 -23.49
C VAL A 293 17.60 -15.58 -22.12
N HIS A 294 18.63 -16.41 -22.09
CA HIS A 294 19.32 -16.82 -20.88
C HIS A 294 20.65 -16.08 -20.76
N PHE A 295 20.85 -15.37 -19.64
CA PHE A 295 22.07 -14.63 -19.36
C PHE A 295 22.95 -15.42 -18.42
N ALA A 296 24.16 -15.77 -18.87
CA ALA A 296 25.09 -16.59 -18.08
C ALA A 296 25.57 -15.86 -16.81
N GLY A 297 25.80 -14.54 -16.89
CA GLY A 297 26.31 -13.77 -15.75
C GLY A 297 25.33 -13.65 -14.58
N SER A 298 24.03 -13.56 -14.86
CA SER A 298 22.98 -13.49 -13.82
C SER A 298 22.27 -14.82 -13.58
N ASP A 299 22.50 -15.82 -14.43
CA ASP A 299 21.78 -17.11 -14.46
C ASP A 299 20.24 -16.96 -14.55
N ALA A 300 19.79 -15.81 -15.06
CA ALA A 300 18.39 -15.50 -15.26
C ALA A 300 17.98 -15.77 -16.71
N THR A 301 16.82 -16.41 -16.87
CA THR A 301 16.13 -16.56 -18.14
C THR A 301 14.92 -15.64 -18.19
N TRP A 302 14.87 -14.81 -19.22
CA TRP A 302 13.75 -13.92 -19.53
C TRP A 302 13.06 -14.39 -20.80
N ILE A 303 11.74 -14.14 -20.89
CA ILE A 303 10.97 -14.38 -22.11
C ILE A 303 10.40 -13.05 -22.60
N VAL A 304 10.67 -12.74 -23.86
CA VAL A 304 10.15 -11.58 -24.57
C VAL A 304 9.00 -12.04 -25.47
N PHE A 305 7.80 -11.51 -25.23
CA PHE A 305 6.59 -11.77 -26.02
C PHE A 305 6.30 -10.60 -26.94
N LEU A 306 5.87 -10.89 -28.16
CA LEU A 306 5.59 -9.91 -29.21
C LEU A 306 4.14 -10.00 -29.66
N SER A 307 3.49 -8.85 -29.86
CA SER A 307 2.12 -8.78 -30.40
C SER A 307 2.00 -9.36 -31.81
N ARG A 308 3.09 -9.26 -32.58
CA ARG A 308 3.23 -9.76 -33.94
C ARG A 308 4.70 -10.11 -34.22
N PRO A 309 4.98 -10.98 -35.20
CA PRO A 309 6.34 -11.21 -35.67
C PRO A 309 7.05 -9.91 -36.06
N LEU A 310 8.30 -9.76 -35.60
CA LEU A 310 9.21 -8.67 -35.95
C LEU A 310 10.49 -9.27 -36.56
N ASP A 311 11.10 -8.56 -37.50
CA ASP A 311 12.45 -8.88 -37.94
C ASP A 311 13.41 -8.38 -36.86
N LEU A 312 14.07 -9.32 -36.18
CA LEU A 312 14.95 -9.03 -35.05
C LEU A 312 16.41 -9.24 -35.44
N SER A 313 17.25 -8.32 -34.98
CA SER A 313 18.71 -8.42 -35.00
C SER A 313 19.23 -8.39 -33.57
N CYS A 314 20.39 -9.00 -33.33
CA CYS A 314 21.07 -8.90 -32.04
C CYS A 314 22.56 -8.60 -32.22
N ARG A 315 23.13 -7.90 -31.22
CA ARG A 315 24.55 -7.56 -31.17
C ARG A 315 25.08 -7.61 -29.75
N VAL A 316 26.37 -7.90 -29.64
CA VAL A 316 27.14 -7.84 -28.39
C VAL A 316 28.16 -6.72 -28.51
N VAL A 317 28.18 -5.83 -27.51
CA VAL A 317 29.02 -4.63 -27.48
C VAL A 317 30.19 -4.85 -26.53
N ASP A 318 31.43 -4.65 -26.99
CA ASP A 318 32.62 -4.75 -26.13
C ASP A 318 32.63 -3.60 -25.11
N PRO A 319 32.72 -3.89 -23.79
CA PRO A 319 32.77 -2.86 -22.74
C PRO A 319 33.87 -1.79 -22.94
N LYS A 320 34.94 -2.11 -23.67
CA LYS A 320 36.07 -1.18 -23.92
C LYS A 320 35.73 -0.03 -24.87
N ASP A 321 34.66 -0.15 -25.65
CA ASP A 321 34.23 0.88 -26.61
C ASP A 321 33.31 1.94 -25.97
N TYR A 322 33.01 1.82 -24.66
CA TYR A 322 32.24 2.79 -23.89
C TYR A 322 33.11 3.98 -23.42
N VAL A 323 32.76 5.19 -23.84
CA VAL A 323 33.36 6.43 -23.33
C VAL A 323 32.39 7.05 -22.31
N PRO A 324 32.67 6.99 -21.00
CA PRO A 324 31.84 7.66 -20.00
C PRO A 324 31.88 9.18 -20.21
N PRO A 325 30.76 9.91 -19.98
CA PRO A 325 30.79 11.36 -19.95
C PRO A 325 31.72 11.84 -18.81
N PRO A 326 32.42 12.98 -18.97
CA PRO A 326 33.28 13.51 -17.92
C PRO A 326 32.46 13.85 -16.67
N PRO A 327 32.95 13.57 -15.45
CA PRO A 327 32.23 13.87 -14.22
C PRO A 327 32.16 15.38 -14.04
N SER A 328 30.95 15.95 -14.13
CA SER A 328 30.68 17.30 -13.65
C SER A 328 30.20 17.22 -12.20
N THR A 329 30.94 17.82 -11.28
CA THR A 329 30.62 18.09 -9.86
C THR A 329 30.59 16.92 -8.84
N PRO A 330 31.09 17.13 -7.61
CA PRO A 330 30.88 16.20 -6.49
C PRO A 330 29.39 16.03 -6.18
N GLY A 331 28.90 14.80 -6.09
CA GLY A 331 27.49 14.48 -5.81
C GLY A 331 26.73 13.80 -6.95
N VAL A 332 27.35 13.60 -8.12
CA VAL A 332 26.71 12.91 -9.26
C VAL A 332 26.86 11.38 -9.14
N PRO A 333 25.77 10.59 -9.32
CA PRO A 333 25.79 9.13 -9.25
C PRO A 333 26.77 8.49 -10.26
N PRO A 334 27.22 7.24 -10.01
CA PRO A 334 28.10 6.53 -10.96
C PRO A 334 27.44 6.41 -12.35
N PRO A 335 28.24 6.36 -13.43
CA PRO A 335 27.71 6.18 -14.78
C PRO A 335 26.95 4.86 -14.89
N PRO A 336 25.88 4.80 -15.70
CA PRO A 336 25.12 3.57 -15.89
C PRO A 336 26.03 2.46 -16.43
N PRO A 337 25.79 1.19 -16.05
CA PRO A 337 26.59 0.07 -16.51
C PRO A 337 26.55 -0.04 -18.04
N SER A 338 27.67 -0.45 -18.66
CA SER A 338 27.77 -0.59 -20.11
C SER A 338 26.74 -1.61 -20.62
N ILE A 339 25.96 -1.22 -21.63
CA ILE A 339 25.09 -2.13 -22.35
C ILE A 339 25.99 -3.10 -23.12
N ASN A 340 25.89 -4.39 -22.82
CA ASN A 340 26.74 -5.42 -23.42
C ASN A 340 25.96 -6.31 -24.40
N PHE A 341 24.64 -6.35 -24.30
CA PHE A 341 23.76 -7.08 -25.23
C PHE A 341 22.56 -6.25 -25.66
N GLU A 342 22.20 -6.34 -26.93
CA GLU A 342 20.99 -5.75 -27.49
C GLU A 342 20.30 -6.73 -28.45
N LEU A 343 18.99 -6.88 -28.29
CA LEU A 343 18.06 -7.49 -29.23
C LEU A 343 17.11 -6.39 -29.70
N PHE A 344 17.05 -6.11 -31.00
CA PHE A 344 16.34 -4.94 -31.52
C PHE A 344 15.66 -5.25 -32.87
N SER A 345 14.65 -4.45 -33.20
CA SER A 345 14.02 -4.51 -34.53
C SER A 345 15.01 -4.06 -35.60
N SER A 346 15.21 -4.85 -36.66
CA SER A 346 16.16 -4.53 -37.73
C SER A 346 15.81 -3.26 -38.51
N SER A 347 14.54 -2.82 -38.44
CA SER A 347 14.08 -1.58 -39.05
C SER A 347 13.08 -0.84 -38.15
N PRO A 348 12.91 0.49 -38.33
CA PRO A 348 11.85 1.25 -37.65
C PRO A 348 10.47 0.66 -37.94
N LEU A 349 9.62 0.62 -36.92
CA LEU A 349 8.26 0.10 -37.05
C LEU A 349 7.43 0.96 -38.01
N SER A 350 6.82 0.32 -39.01
CA SER A 350 5.81 0.92 -39.89
C SER A 350 4.39 0.86 -39.30
N THR A 351 4.16 -0.03 -38.34
CA THR A 351 2.90 -0.16 -37.60
C THR A 351 3.20 -0.40 -36.12
N PRO A 352 2.34 0.04 -35.19
CA PRO A 352 2.52 -0.19 -33.76
C PRO A 352 2.77 -1.67 -33.42
N ALA A 353 3.51 -1.88 -32.33
CA ALA A 353 3.77 -3.20 -31.79
C ALA A 353 3.82 -3.14 -30.26
N THR A 354 3.40 -4.21 -29.60
CA THR A 354 3.51 -4.36 -28.15
C THR A 354 4.52 -5.45 -27.83
N LEU A 355 5.40 -5.16 -26.88
CA LEU A 355 6.35 -6.09 -26.31
C LEU A 355 6.00 -6.31 -24.85
N ARG A 356 6.10 -7.55 -24.37
CA ARG A 356 6.02 -7.88 -22.94
C ARG A 356 7.22 -8.71 -22.54
N VAL A 357 7.74 -8.50 -21.34
CA VAL A 357 8.83 -9.33 -20.80
C VAL A 357 8.42 -9.92 -19.46
N ALA A 358 8.78 -11.18 -19.21
CA ALA A 358 8.63 -11.81 -17.89
C ALA A 358 9.91 -12.56 -17.52
N LEU A 359 10.23 -12.56 -16.24
CA LEU A 359 11.26 -13.43 -15.67
C LEU A 359 10.71 -14.86 -15.61
N ALA A 360 11.33 -15.76 -16.37
CA ALA A 360 10.94 -17.16 -16.43
C ALA A 360 11.63 -17.99 -15.34
N ASN A 361 12.92 -17.73 -15.11
CA ASN A 361 13.70 -18.42 -14.12
C ASN A 361 14.87 -17.52 -13.67
N ASN A 362 15.19 -17.48 -12.39
CA ASN A 362 16.35 -16.78 -11.82
C ASN A 362 17.42 -17.74 -11.29
N CYS A 363 17.25 -19.03 -11.57
CA CYS A 363 18.12 -20.12 -11.18
C CYS A 363 18.10 -21.21 -12.27
N THR A 364 18.48 -20.83 -13.50
CA THR A 364 18.34 -21.71 -14.66
C THR A 364 19.37 -22.83 -14.66
N THR A 365 20.63 -22.52 -14.38
CA THR A 365 21.75 -23.47 -14.37
C THR A 365 22.20 -23.82 -12.95
N GLY A 366 21.68 -23.11 -11.94
CA GLY A 366 22.03 -23.35 -10.53
C GLY A 366 23.14 -22.44 -10.01
N ILE A 367 23.77 -21.64 -10.87
CA ILE A 367 24.94 -20.84 -10.45
C ILE A 367 24.55 -19.53 -9.73
N ASN A 368 23.29 -19.10 -9.80
CA ASN A 368 22.85 -17.90 -9.07
C ASN A 368 22.89 -18.13 -7.54
N VAL A 369 23.92 -17.60 -6.87
CA VAL A 369 24.07 -17.77 -5.42
C VAL A 369 22.98 -17.09 -4.58
N GLN A 370 22.25 -16.12 -5.13
CA GLN A 370 21.16 -15.43 -4.42
C GLN A 370 19.84 -16.20 -4.48
N PHE A 371 19.58 -16.88 -5.60
CA PHE A 371 18.27 -17.51 -5.85
C PHE A 371 18.29 -19.05 -5.89
N CYS A 372 19.47 -19.66 -6.02
CA CYS A 372 19.64 -21.12 -6.11
C CYS A 372 20.00 -21.75 -4.76
N GLU A 373 19.38 -22.89 -4.47
CA GLU A 373 19.77 -23.72 -3.32
C GLU A 373 20.90 -24.67 -3.72
N ARG A 374 22.07 -24.53 -3.09
CA ARG A 374 23.20 -25.49 -3.21
C ARG A 374 23.58 -25.84 -4.65
N SER A 375 23.60 -24.84 -5.52
CA SER A 375 23.96 -25.00 -6.93
C SER A 375 23.04 -25.90 -7.76
N LYS A 376 21.78 -26.07 -7.33
CA LYS A 376 20.79 -26.88 -8.08
C LYS A 376 19.94 -25.98 -9.01
N PRO A 377 19.86 -26.30 -10.32
CA PRO A 377 18.87 -25.71 -11.21
C PRO A 377 17.46 -25.85 -10.65
N ARG A 378 16.63 -24.82 -10.86
CA ARG A 378 15.21 -24.86 -10.50
C ARG A 378 14.37 -25.22 -11.73
N ASP A 379 13.57 -26.27 -11.64
CA ASP A 379 12.56 -26.54 -12.65
C ASP A 379 11.41 -25.52 -12.55
N LYS A 380 11.18 -24.82 -13.66
CA LYS A 380 10.13 -23.81 -13.83
C LYS A 380 9.30 -24.08 -15.09
N SER A 381 9.35 -25.30 -15.63
CA SER A 381 8.65 -25.68 -16.87
C SER A 381 7.14 -25.36 -16.83
N ASP A 382 6.44 -25.74 -15.77
CA ASP A 382 5.02 -25.42 -15.60
C ASP A 382 4.74 -23.92 -15.47
N PHE A 383 5.56 -23.20 -14.71
CA PHE A 383 5.44 -21.75 -14.57
C PHE A 383 5.66 -21.04 -15.92
N ILE A 384 6.65 -21.47 -16.70
CA ILE A 384 6.93 -20.97 -18.04
C ILE A 384 5.74 -21.24 -18.98
N ARG A 385 5.15 -22.43 -18.90
CA ARG A 385 3.96 -22.78 -19.67
C ARG A 385 2.80 -21.83 -19.34
N VAL A 386 2.52 -21.59 -18.05
CA VAL A 386 1.49 -20.62 -17.61
C VAL A 386 1.80 -19.21 -18.13
N LEU A 387 3.06 -18.75 -18.05
CA LEU A 387 3.45 -17.45 -18.59
C LEU A 387 3.22 -17.34 -20.09
N LYS A 388 3.53 -18.40 -20.85
CA LYS A 388 3.32 -18.44 -22.31
C LYS A 388 1.82 -18.41 -22.65
N GLU A 389 1.02 -19.24 -22.00
CA GLU A 389 -0.44 -19.36 -22.21
C GLU A 389 -1.17 -18.03 -21.99
N HIS A 390 -0.79 -17.25 -20.97
CA HIS A 390 -1.46 -16.00 -20.59
C HIS A 390 -0.80 -14.72 -21.15
N SER A 391 0.26 -14.86 -21.95
CA SER A 391 1.05 -13.72 -22.47
C SER A 391 0.27 -12.74 -23.35
N ALA A 392 -0.83 -13.18 -23.96
CA ALA A 392 -1.64 -12.35 -24.87
C ALA A 392 -2.59 -11.38 -24.16
N VAL A 393 -2.86 -11.55 -22.86
CA VAL A 393 -3.83 -10.74 -22.10
C VAL A 393 -3.09 -9.88 -21.09
N MET A 394 -3.38 -8.58 -21.10
CA MET A 394 -2.73 -7.58 -20.24
C MET A 394 -3.77 -6.69 -19.56
N PRO A 395 -3.44 -6.03 -18.44
CA PRO A 395 -4.36 -5.07 -17.84
C PRO A 395 -4.56 -3.86 -18.77
N GLY A 396 -5.77 -3.29 -18.75
CA GLY A 396 -6.11 -2.11 -19.54
C GLY A 396 -5.74 -0.79 -18.87
N SER A 397 -5.83 0.31 -19.61
CA SER A 397 -5.55 1.67 -19.07
C SER A 397 -6.54 2.12 -17.99
N ASP A 398 -7.66 1.42 -17.88
CA ASP A 398 -8.77 1.79 -17.00
C ASP A 398 -8.85 0.83 -15.79
N ALA A 399 -7.74 0.18 -15.45
CA ALA A 399 -7.65 -0.64 -14.24
C ALA A 399 -7.97 0.21 -13.01
N ALA A 400 -8.89 -0.25 -12.16
CA ALA A 400 -9.45 0.51 -11.06
C ALA A 400 -9.77 -0.38 -9.86
N VAL A 401 -9.90 0.27 -8.70
CA VAL A 401 -10.45 -0.35 -7.49
C VAL A 401 -11.86 0.19 -7.28
N GLN A 402 -12.83 -0.71 -7.22
CA GLN A 402 -14.24 -0.42 -7.01
C GLN A 402 -14.69 -1.10 -5.73
N TYR A 403 -15.82 -0.67 -5.17
CA TYR A 403 -16.36 -1.22 -3.94
C TYR A 403 -17.88 -1.24 -4.02
N THR A 404 -18.46 -2.33 -3.54
CA THR A 404 -19.90 -2.52 -3.51
C THR A 404 -20.33 -2.71 -2.06
N PHE A 405 -21.02 -1.70 -1.54
CA PHE A 405 -21.76 -1.82 -0.30
C PHE A 405 -23.05 -2.59 -0.59
N PRO A 406 -23.45 -3.57 0.25
CA PRO A 406 -24.69 -4.32 0.05
C PRO A 406 -25.88 -3.36 -0.01
N THR A 407 -26.87 -3.70 -0.85
CA THR A 407 -28.04 -2.84 -1.05
C THR A 407 -28.81 -2.75 0.26
N LEU A 408 -28.73 -1.59 0.91
CA LEU A 408 -29.43 -1.28 2.16
C LEU A 408 -30.94 -1.49 1.98
N THR A 409 -31.47 -2.67 2.27
CA THR A 409 -32.91 -2.89 2.34
C THR A 409 -33.45 -2.27 3.62
N LYS A 410 -33.69 -0.95 3.62
CA LYS A 410 -34.47 -0.11 4.57
C LYS A 410 -34.29 -0.30 6.10
N TYR A 411 -33.55 -1.29 6.58
CA TYR A 411 -33.49 -1.72 7.98
C TYR A 411 -32.16 -2.32 8.39
N ASP A 412 -31.15 -2.35 7.52
CA ASP A 412 -29.87 -2.94 7.85
C ASP A 412 -28.75 -1.90 7.72
N SER A 413 -28.68 -1.00 8.71
CA SER A 413 -27.49 -0.18 8.99
C SER A 413 -26.28 -1.04 9.39
N ASP A 414 -26.49 -2.35 9.58
CA ASP A 414 -25.56 -3.32 10.11
C ASP A 414 -24.98 -4.21 9.00
N ALA A 415 -25.01 -3.75 7.74
CA ALA A 415 -24.20 -4.35 6.69
C ALA A 415 -22.75 -4.51 7.19
N GLU A 416 -22.38 -5.75 7.51
CA GLU A 416 -21.10 -6.10 8.13
C GLU A 416 -20.02 -6.35 7.08
N GLU A 417 -20.38 -6.38 5.81
CA GLU A 417 -19.49 -6.82 4.75
C GLU A 417 -19.58 -5.90 3.52
N VAL A 418 -18.43 -5.62 2.92
CA VAL A 418 -18.29 -4.89 1.66
C VAL A 418 -17.47 -5.72 0.70
N THR A 419 -17.84 -5.71 -0.57
CA THR A 419 -17.01 -6.34 -1.60
C THR A 419 -16.11 -5.29 -2.24
N VAL A 420 -14.80 -5.49 -2.16
CA VAL A 420 -13.79 -4.72 -2.90
C VAL A 420 -13.46 -5.44 -4.20
N HIS A 421 -13.51 -4.71 -5.30
CA HIS A 421 -13.26 -5.20 -6.64
C HIS A 421 -11.98 -4.60 -7.22
N PHE A 422 -11.04 -5.43 -7.64
CA PHE A 422 -9.88 -5.02 -8.43
C PHE A 422 -10.20 -5.33 -9.89
N ASN A 423 -10.75 -4.35 -10.59
CA ASN A 423 -11.07 -4.47 -12.00
C ASN A 423 -9.84 -4.09 -12.82
N TRP A 424 -9.21 -5.06 -13.45
CA TRP A 424 -8.00 -4.86 -14.25
C TRP A 424 -8.30 -4.46 -15.70
N SER A 425 -9.58 -4.42 -16.09
CA SER A 425 -10.06 -4.06 -17.43
C SER A 425 -9.23 -4.73 -18.55
N PRO A 426 -9.14 -6.07 -18.59
CA PRO A 426 -8.16 -6.78 -19.41
C PRO A 426 -8.34 -6.52 -20.91
N VAL A 427 -7.23 -6.32 -21.62
CA VAL A 427 -7.16 -6.12 -23.07
C VAL A 427 -6.17 -7.10 -23.70
N THR A 428 -6.28 -7.31 -25.01
CA THR A 428 -5.34 -8.16 -25.75
C THR A 428 -4.13 -7.39 -26.26
N MET A 429 -2.96 -8.01 -26.21
CA MET A 429 -1.69 -7.47 -26.73
C MET A 429 -1.74 -7.13 -28.24
N ALA A 430 -2.65 -7.76 -29.00
CA ALA A 430 -2.78 -7.62 -30.46
C ALA A 430 -3.75 -6.53 -30.93
N GLY A 431 -4.38 -5.77 -30.03
CA GLY A 431 -5.51 -4.88 -30.34
C GLY A 431 -5.23 -3.87 -31.46
N ASP A 432 -5.84 -4.12 -32.62
CA ASP A 432 -6.06 -3.16 -33.69
C ASP A 432 -6.75 -1.90 -33.13
N ASN A 433 -6.23 -0.73 -33.50
CA ASN A 433 -6.75 0.61 -33.21
C ASN A 433 -7.13 0.91 -31.74
N PHE A 434 -6.23 1.65 -31.07
CA PHE A 434 -6.49 2.47 -29.87
C PHE A 434 -7.66 3.50 -30.02
N THR A 435 -8.48 3.41 -31.07
CA THR A 435 -9.51 4.38 -31.47
C THR A 435 -10.86 3.78 -31.91
N SER A 436 -11.08 2.45 -31.92
CA SER A 436 -12.36 1.89 -32.41
C SER A 436 -13.01 0.82 -31.52
N ASN A 437 -14.28 1.05 -31.17
CA ASN A 437 -15.20 0.20 -30.41
C ASN A 437 -15.66 -1.08 -31.18
N ALA A 438 -14.74 -1.85 -31.78
CA ALA A 438 -15.10 -3.13 -32.38
C ALA A 438 -15.17 -4.24 -31.31
N PRO A 439 -16.19 -5.14 -31.31
CA PRO A 439 -16.26 -6.21 -30.34
C PRO A 439 -15.14 -7.23 -30.55
N LEU A 440 -14.31 -7.41 -29.52
CA LEU A 440 -13.22 -8.39 -29.47
C LEU A 440 -13.77 -9.83 -29.58
N SER A 441 -13.07 -10.70 -30.31
CA SER A 441 -13.20 -12.14 -30.08
C SER A 441 -12.68 -12.46 -28.67
N ILE A 442 -13.50 -13.13 -27.86
CA ILE A 442 -13.20 -13.41 -26.45
C ILE A 442 -11.85 -14.14 -26.35
N PRO A 443 -10.86 -13.62 -25.61
CA PRO A 443 -9.61 -14.34 -25.35
C PRO A 443 -9.93 -15.67 -24.67
N LYS A 444 -9.34 -16.78 -25.14
CA LYS A 444 -9.52 -18.10 -24.50
C LYS A 444 -8.92 -18.20 -23.10
N THR A 445 -8.09 -17.24 -22.69
CA THR A 445 -7.27 -17.26 -21.47
C THR A 445 -7.51 -16.00 -20.63
N GLU A 446 -7.47 -16.13 -19.30
CA GLU A 446 -7.70 -15.01 -18.38
C GLU A 446 -6.45 -14.14 -18.17
N LEU A 447 -6.60 -12.96 -17.56
CA LEU A 447 -5.48 -12.13 -17.11
C LEU A 447 -4.74 -12.81 -15.96
N LEU A 448 -3.41 -12.68 -15.92
CA LEU A 448 -2.56 -13.19 -14.86
C LEU A 448 -1.94 -12.05 -14.05
N THR A 449 -2.17 -12.04 -12.73
CA THR A 449 -1.67 -11.01 -11.81
C THR A 449 -1.24 -11.64 -10.47
N TYR A 450 -0.14 -11.19 -9.89
CA TYR A 450 0.30 -11.58 -8.55
C TYR A 450 -0.58 -10.94 -7.48
N ALA A 451 -1.12 -11.76 -6.59
CA ALA A 451 -1.87 -11.37 -5.41
C ALA A 451 -1.00 -11.56 -4.15
N LEU A 452 -1.05 -10.61 -3.22
CA LEU A 452 -0.38 -10.70 -1.93
C LEU A 452 -1.11 -11.64 -0.98
N PRO A 453 -0.50 -12.10 0.13
CA PRO A 453 -1.13 -13.03 1.06
C PRO A 453 -2.52 -12.56 1.53
N HIS A 454 -2.66 -11.30 1.97
CA HIS A 454 -3.95 -10.77 2.42
C HIS A 454 -5.03 -10.73 1.32
N HIS A 455 -4.63 -10.65 0.04
CA HIS A 455 -5.59 -10.78 -1.06
C HIS A 455 -6.05 -12.22 -1.21
N VAL A 456 -5.09 -13.16 -1.25
CA VAL A 456 -5.35 -14.59 -1.43
C VAL A 456 -6.25 -15.15 -0.32
N ASP A 457 -6.07 -14.64 0.89
CA ASP A 457 -6.85 -14.98 2.09
C ASP A 457 -8.33 -14.53 1.97
N ASN A 458 -8.62 -13.50 1.16
CA ASN A 458 -9.93 -12.85 1.06
C ASN A 458 -10.65 -13.01 -0.30
N MET A 459 -10.01 -13.65 -1.28
CA MET A 459 -10.55 -13.78 -2.63
C MET A 459 -11.72 -14.76 -2.74
N GLU A 460 -12.79 -14.33 -3.41
CA GLU A 460 -13.96 -15.17 -3.74
C GLU A 460 -14.14 -15.31 -5.26
N ALA A 461 -14.52 -16.48 -5.76
CA ALA A 461 -14.82 -16.65 -7.19
C ALA A 461 -16.10 -15.89 -7.58
N MET A 462 -16.12 -15.24 -8.76
CA MET A 462 -17.28 -14.48 -9.25
C MET A 462 -17.53 -14.65 -10.74
N VAL A 463 -18.73 -14.30 -11.20
CA VAL A 463 -19.10 -14.35 -12.63
C VAL A 463 -18.21 -13.37 -13.41
N GLY A 464 -17.44 -13.89 -14.38
CA GLY A 464 -16.52 -13.09 -15.22
C GLY A 464 -15.07 -13.06 -14.74
N SER A 465 -14.75 -13.71 -13.63
CA SER A 465 -13.37 -13.90 -13.16
C SER A 465 -13.26 -15.04 -12.15
N SER A 466 -12.43 -16.03 -12.46
CA SER A 466 -12.32 -17.24 -11.64
C SER A 466 -11.70 -17.03 -10.26
N ASN A 467 -10.91 -15.95 -10.06
CA ASN A 467 -9.94 -15.85 -8.96
C ASN A 467 -9.05 -17.12 -8.87
N GLY A 468 -8.74 -17.71 -10.03
CA GLY A 468 -8.07 -18.99 -10.16
C GLY A 468 -6.64 -18.93 -9.66
N LYS A 469 -6.36 -19.58 -8.53
CA LYS A 469 -5.02 -19.67 -7.95
C LYS A 469 -4.19 -20.68 -8.75
N THR A 470 -3.05 -20.26 -9.28
CA THR A 470 -2.17 -21.16 -10.08
C THR A 470 -1.20 -21.98 -9.23
N GLY A 471 -1.04 -21.64 -7.95
CA GLY A 471 -0.03 -22.24 -7.05
C GLY A 471 1.40 -21.71 -7.27
N HIS A 472 1.63 -20.87 -8.28
CA HIS A 472 2.94 -20.27 -8.51
C HIS A 472 3.12 -18.99 -7.72
N CYS A 473 4.00 -19.03 -6.72
CA CYS A 473 4.32 -17.87 -5.88
C CYS A 473 5.79 -17.45 -6.01
N THR A 474 6.05 -16.18 -5.72
CA THR A 474 7.39 -15.60 -5.62
C THR A 474 7.56 -14.90 -4.26
N PRO A 475 8.72 -15.03 -3.60
CA PRO A 475 9.01 -14.25 -2.40
C PRO A 475 8.94 -12.74 -2.68
N THR A 476 8.33 -11.99 -1.77
CA THR A 476 8.29 -10.52 -1.80
C THR A 476 8.48 -9.97 -0.38
N LEU A 477 8.70 -8.66 -0.25
CA LEU A 477 8.79 -8.01 1.06
C LEU A 477 7.52 -8.21 1.91
N HIS A 478 6.38 -8.39 1.26
CA HIS A 478 5.05 -8.54 1.87
C HIS A 478 4.62 -10.03 1.92
N GLY A 479 5.59 -10.95 1.93
CA GLY A 479 5.37 -12.39 1.91
C GLY A 479 5.28 -12.98 0.50
N PRO A 480 4.91 -14.26 0.36
CA PRO A 480 4.79 -14.88 -0.96
C PRO A 480 3.63 -14.26 -1.75
N ALA A 481 3.94 -13.63 -2.88
CA ALA A 481 2.93 -13.17 -3.83
C ALA A 481 2.63 -14.30 -4.82
N CYS A 482 1.36 -14.65 -5.00
CA CYS A 482 0.93 -15.82 -5.78
C CYS A 482 0.15 -15.39 -7.02
N LEU A 483 0.41 -16.06 -8.14
CA LEU A 483 -0.27 -15.81 -9.40
C LEU A 483 -1.74 -16.24 -9.35
N VAL A 484 -2.62 -15.28 -9.64
CA VAL A 484 -4.06 -15.44 -9.73
C VAL A 484 -4.54 -15.09 -11.13
N MET A 485 -5.43 -15.93 -11.66
CA MET A 485 -6.12 -15.74 -12.92
C MET A 485 -7.43 -14.99 -12.69
N GLY A 486 -7.71 -14.00 -13.53
CA GLY A 486 -8.95 -13.25 -13.48
C GLY A 486 -8.81 -11.78 -13.86
N GLY A 487 -9.76 -11.27 -14.65
CA GLY A 487 -9.83 -9.85 -15.02
C GLY A 487 -10.41 -8.95 -13.93
N ASN A 488 -11.12 -9.52 -12.95
CA ASN A 488 -11.75 -8.80 -11.85
C ASN A 488 -11.64 -9.61 -10.56
N TRP A 489 -10.90 -9.12 -9.56
CA TRP A 489 -10.86 -9.81 -8.28
C TRP A 489 -11.95 -9.28 -7.36
N ALA A 490 -12.70 -10.17 -6.73
CA ALA A 490 -13.59 -9.79 -5.64
C ALA A 490 -13.04 -10.26 -4.30
N MET A 491 -13.04 -9.36 -3.32
CA MET A 491 -12.60 -9.63 -1.96
C MET A 491 -13.64 -9.10 -0.98
N ARG A 492 -14.02 -9.93 0.00
CA ARG A 492 -14.99 -9.57 1.03
C ARG A 492 -14.25 -8.98 2.23
N GLU A 493 -14.67 -7.80 2.65
CA GLU A 493 -14.13 -7.11 3.82
C GLU A 493 -15.19 -6.95 4.88
N SER A 494 -14.91 -7.49 6.07
CA SER A 494 -15.74 -7.29 7.25
C SER A 494 -15.49 -5.89 7.83
N LEU A 495 -16.54 -5.10 7.93
CA LEU A 495 -16.48 -3.72 8.41
C LEU A 495 -16.45 -3.67 9.93
N SER A 496 -15.50 -2.92 10.48
CA SER A 496 -15.47 -2.64 11.91
C SER A 496 -16.68 -1.80 12.38
N ARG A 497 -17.10 -2.05 13.63
CA ARG A 497 -18.12 -1.28 14.36
C ARG A 497 -17.46 -0.24 15.27
N ALA A 498 -16.61 0.62 14.70
CA ALA A 498 -15.92 1.64 15.47
C ALA A 498 -16.89 2.58 16.21
N SER A 499 -16.61 2.82 17.49
CA SER A 499 -17.43 3.61 18.42
C SER A 499 -16.52 4.45 19.31
N PHE A 500 -17.07 5.48 19.97
CA PHE A 500 -16.33 6.23 20.99
C PHE A 500 -16.07 5.40 22.26
N TYR A 501 -16.79 4.30 22.42
CA TYR A 501 -16.75 3.42 23.58
C TYR A 501 -16.28 2.02 23.16
N ALA A 502 -15.71 1.29 24.11
CA ALA A 502 -15.36 -0.11 23.91
C ALA A 502 -16.65 -0.95 23.79
N PRO A 503 -16.58 -2.18 23.25
CA PRO A 503 -17.75 -3.07 23.18
C PRO A 503 -18.37 -3.40 24.54
N ARG A 504 -17.65 -3.16 25.64
CA ARG A 504 -18.06 -3.42 27.01
C ARG A 504 -17.68 -2.22 27.90
N PRO A 505 -18.49 -1.89 28.93
CA PRO A 505 -18.19 -0.82 29.86
C PRO A 505 -17.02 -1.17 30.81
N PRO A 506 -16.47 -0.19 31.55
CA PRO A 506 -15.46 -0.43 32.57
C PRO A 506 -15.94 -1.36 33.69
N ARG A 507 -15.07 -2.24 34.18
CA ARG A 507 -15.36 -3.10 35.34
C ARG A 507 -15.75 -2.30 36.59
N ALA A 508 -16.74 -2.79 37.33
CA ALA A 508 -17.35 -2.12 38.48
C ALA A 508 -16.32 -1.77 39.56
N GLU A 509 -15.39 -2.68 39.85
CA GLU A 509 -14.33 -2.52 40.84
C GLU A 509 -13.35 -1.38 40.52
N HIS A 510 -13.21 -1.00 39.24
CA HIS A 510 -12.32 0.07 38.80
C HIS A 510 -13.01 1.42 38.69
N VAL A 511 -14.35 1.48 38.78
CA VAL A 511 -15.12 2.73 38.57
C VAL A 511 -14.70 3.82 39.55
N ASN A 512 -14.47 3.51 40.83
CA ASN A 512 -14.06 4.51 41.82
C ASN A 512 -12.68 5.13 41.50
N ILE A 513 -11.72 4.29 41.12
CA ILE A 513 -10.37 4.71 40.75
C ILE A 513 -10.42 5.55 39.46
N LEU A 514 -11.21 5.11 38.49
CA LEU A 514 -11.43 5.83 37.24
C LEU A 514 -12.08 7.20 37.49
N ALA A 515 -13.10 7.27 38.34
CA ALA A 515 -13.76 8.52 38.72
C ALA A 515 -12.80 9.50 39.42
N GLU A 516 -11.95 9.02 40.32
CA GLU A 516 -10.94 9.84 40.98
C GLU A 516 -9.95 10.46 39.97
N SER A 517 -9.40 9.63 39.07
CA SER A 517 -8.53 10.10 37.99
C SER A 517 -9.26 11.10 37.09
N LEU A 518 -10.51 10.83 36.73
CA LEU A 518 -11.31 11.66 35.85
C LEU A 518 -11.55 13.06 36.43
N ARG A 519 -11.82 13.19 37.73
CA ARG A 519 -12.00 14.50 38.40
C ARG A 519 -10.76 15.38 38.33
N LYS A 520 -9.57 14.79 38.22
CA LYS A 520 -8.31 15.51 38.02
C LYS A 520 -8.16 15.87 36.54
N ASP A 521 -8.32 14.91 35.65
CA ASP A 521 -8.07 15.08 34.21
C ASP A 521 -9.11 15.96 33.50
N ILE A 522 -10.36 16.02 33.97
CA ILE A 522 -11.40 16.91 33.39
C ILE A 522 -11.02 18.40 33.50
N LYS A 523 -10.11 18.72 34.42
CA LYS A 523 -9.56 20.07 34.61
C LYS A 523 -8.34 20.35 33.72
N PHE A 524 -7.92 19.40 32.90
CA PHE A 524 -6.86 19.59 31.93
C PHE A 524 -7.16 20.79 31.03
N ARG A 525 -6.12 21.57 30.74
CA ARG A 525 -6.20 22.73 29.86
C ARG A 525 -5.15 22.60 28.76
N ILE A 526 -5.63 22.71 27.52
CA ILE A 526 -4.79 22.80 26.33
C ILE A 526 -3.77 23.94 26.52
N PRO A 527 -2.47 23.70 26.28
CA PRO A 527 -1.43 24.73 26.35
C PRO A 527 -1.73 25.98 25.53
N ALA A 528 -1.29 27.14 26.04
CA ALA A 528 -1.66 28.44 25.50
C ALA A 528 -1.22 28.67 24.05
N ASN A 529 -0.08 28.11 23.64
CA ASN A 529 0.39 28.16 22.25
C ASN A 529 -0.55 27.38 21.32
N TYR A 530 -0.98 26.19 21.69
CA TYR A 530 -1.92 25.39 20.89
C TYR A 530 -3.32 26.02 20.84
N MET A 531 -3.75 26.71 21.90
CA MET A 531 -4.99 27.50 21.89
C MET A 531 -4.95 28.70 20.92
N LYS A 532 -3.77 29.16 20.51
CA LYS A 532 -3.58 30.19 19.47
C LYS A 532 -3.32 29.58 18.09
N GLY A 533 -3.28 28.25 17.97
CA GLY A 533 -2.81 27.57 16.77
C GLY A 533 -1.35 27.89 16.44
N ALA A 534 -0.52 28.14 17.45
CA ALA A 534 0.90 28.49 17.34
C ALA A 534 1.81 27.28 17.62
N GLY A 535 1.49 26.14 17.01
CA GLY A 535 2.21 24.88 17.21
C GLY A 535 2.17 24.01 15.96
N ASP A 536 2.83 22.87 16.03
CA ASP A 536 2.74 21.82 15.01
C ASP A 536 1.35 21.16 15.03
N THR A 537 0.91 20.59 13.91
CA THR A 537 -0.44 20.00 13.84
C THR A 537 -0.52 18.65 14.54
N TYR A 538 0.61 17.97 14.76
CA TYR A 538 0.70 16.63 15.36
C TYR A 538 0.39 16.66 16.85
N PHE A 539 1.24 17.30 17.65
CA PHE A 539 1.10 17.38 19.11
C PHE A 539 -0.12 18.20 19.53
N SER A 540 -0.45 19.25 18.77
CA SER A 540 -1.73 19.96 18.95
C SER A 540 -2.91 19.00 18.80
N GLY A 541 -2.91 18.18 17.75
CA GLY A 541 -3.94 17.16 17.51
C GLY A 541 -4.02 16.16 18.66
N LYS A 542 -2.88 15.58 19.07
CA LYS A 542 -2.81 14.62 20.19
C LYS A 542 -3.42 15.18 21.47
N ILE A 543 -3.13 16.44 21.79
CA ILE A 543 -3.65 17.12 22.99
C ILE A 543 -5.16 17.40 22.89
N LEU A 544 -5.66 17.76 21.70
CA LEU A 544 -7.09 17.90 21.47
C LEU A 544 -7.80 16.56 21.67
N ALA A 545 -7.30 15.49 21.06
CA ALA A 545 -7.84 14.14 21.19
C ALA A 545 -7.77 13.60 22.64
N LYS A 546 -6.72 13.96 23.40
CA LYS A 546 -6.62 13.65 24.84
C LYS A 546 -7.80 14.22 25.63
N LEU A 547 -8.11 15.52 25.45
CA LEU A 547 -9.25 16.15 26.12
C LEU A 547 -10.57 15.55 25.63
N SER A 548 -10.67 15.21 24.34
CA SER A 548 -11.81 14.47 23.80
C SER A 548 -12.03 13.13 24.50
N ARG A 549 -10.98 12.31 24.68
CA ARG A 549 -11.09 11.04 25.42
C ARG A 549 -11.55 11.22 26.86
N ILE A 550 -11.00 12.21 27.57
CA ILE A 550 -11.42 12.52 28.95
C ILE A 550 -12.93 12.84 29.00
N LEU A 551 -13.41 13.68 28.08
CA LEU A 551 -14.82 14.05 27.98
C LEU A 551 -15.72 12.86 27.64
N LEU A 552 -15.30 12.00 26.72
CA LEU A 552 -16.06 10.82 26.31
C LEU A 552 -16.16 9.81 27.45
N VAL A 553 -15.06 9.52 28.16
CA VAL A 553 -15.08 8.66 29.36
C VAL A 553 -15.99 9.25 30.43
N ALA A 554 -15.94 10.56 30.65
CA ALA A 554 -16.83 11.22 31.60
C ALA A 554 -18.29 11.06 31.21
N GLN A 555 -18.62 11.23 29.94
CA GLN A 555 -19.97 11.05 29.44
C GLN A 555 -20.46 9.61 29.62
N GLU A 556 -19.62 8.61 29.30
CA GLU A 556 -19.97 7.19 29.46
C GLU A 556 -20.33 6.83 30.90
N LEU A 557 -19.49 7.22 31.87
CA LEU A 557 -19.76 6.93 33.28
C LEU A 557 -21.01 7.65 33.79
N ARG A 558 -21.25 8.87 33.30
CA ARG A 558 -22.47 9.63 33.64
C ARG A 558 -23.72 8.99 33.05
N ASP A 559 -23.67 8.55 31.80
CA ASP A 559 -24.78 7.85 31.14
C ASP A 559 -25.11 6.56 31.89
N LEU A 560 -24.09 5.76 32.25
CA LEU A 560 -24.24 4.56 33.09
C LEU A 560 -24.81 4.89 34.47
N ALA A 561 -24.40 6.00 35.10
CA ALA A 561 -24.95 6.42 36.39
C ALA A 561 -26.44 6.79 36.28
N HIS A 562 -26.87 7.42 35.17
CA HIS A 562 -28.26 7.77 34.93
C HIS A 562 -29.17 6.56 34.68
N GLU A 563 -28.61 5.44 34.20
CA GLU A 563 -29.37 4.19 34.06
C GLU A 563 -29.88 3.64 35.39
N ALA A 564 -29.26 4.02 36.53
CA ALA A 564 -29.72 3.64 37.86
C ALA A 564 -31.12 4.19 38.20
N ASP A 565 -31.53 5.29 37.56
CA ASP A 565 -32.85 5.90 37.72
C ASP A 565 -33.89 5.29 36.76
N SER A 566 -33.52 4.29 35.95
CA SER A 566 -34.42 3.66 34.99
C SER A 566 -35.30 2.58 35.60
N ASP A 567 -36.57 2.52 35.17
CA ASP A 567 -37.53 1.47 35.56
C ASP A 567 -37.05 0.04 35.22
N ASN A 568 -36.00 -0.09 34.38
CA ASN A 568 -35.45 -1.35 33.90
C ASN A 568 -34.29 -1.90 34.75
N LEU A 569 -33.87 -1.22 35.83
CA LEU A 569 -32.74 -1.65 36.68
C LEU A 569 -32.90 -3.09 37.22
N HIS A 570 -34.14 -3.54 37.46
CA HIS A 570 -34.43 -4.90 37.93
C HIS A 570 -34.25 -6.00 36.88
N ASN A 571 -34.22 -5.64 35.59
CA ASN A 571 -34.14 -6.57 34.46
C ASN A 571 -32.74 -6.63 33.83
N MET A 572 -31.77 -5.89 34.35
CA MET A 572 -30.38 -5.90 33.89
C MET A 572 -29.67 -7.18 34.32
N ASP A 573 -28.69 -7.62 33.54
CA ASP A 573 -27.78 -8.66 33.99
C ASP A 573 -27.00 -8.18 35.24
N LYS A 574 -26.55 -9.15 36.04
CA LYS A 574 -25.95 -8.87 37.35
C LYS A 574 -24.68 -8.04 37.26
N GLU A 575 -23.89 -8.23 36.19
CA GLU A 575 -22.61 -7.55 36.01
C GLU A 575 -22.84 -6.09 35.60
N HIS A 576 -23.66 -5.85 34.58
CA HIS A 576 -24.03 -4.49 34.14
C HIS A 576 -24.70 -3.69 35.26
N LYS A 577 -25.59 -4.34 36.03
CA LYS A 577 -26.21 -3.71 37.20
C LYS A 577 -25.17 -3.26 38.24
N HIS A 578 -24.16 -4.07 38.51
CA HIS A 578 -23.11 -3.71 39.48
C HIS A 578 -22.28 -2.51 38.98
N ILE A 579 -22.03 -2.43 37.67
CA ILE A 579 -21.34 -1.28 37.05
C ILE A 579 -22.19 -0.02 37.18
N VAL A 580 -23.49 -0.08 36.86
CA VAL A 580 -24.43 1.04 37.00
C VAL A 580 -24.48 1.54 38.45
N GLU A 581 -24.61 0.64 39.43
CA GLU A 581 -24.60 0.99 40.86
C GLU A 581 -23.28 1.63 41.30
N ALA A 582 -22.14 1.14 40.80
CA ALA A 582 -20.83 1.71 41.05
C ALA A 582 -20.71 3.13 40.46
N CYS A 583 -21.17 3.34 39.23
CA CYS A 583 -21.18 4.65 38.57
C CYS A 583 -22.09 5.65 39.30
N ALA A 584 -23.29 5.22 39.71
CA ALA A 584 -24.23 6.06 40.46
C ALA A 584 -23.70 6.48 41.85
N SER A 585 -22.88 5.62 42.46
CA SER A 585 -22.26 5.89 43.77
C SER A 585 -20.96 6.70 43.67
N ALA A 586 -20.33 6.73 42.50
CA ALA A 586 -19.06 7.41 42.27
C ALA A 586 -19.22 8.94 42.19
N HIS A 587 -18.17 9.67 42.61
CA HIS A 587 -18.15 11.12 42.47
C HIS A 587 -17.70 11.51 41.05
N LEU A 588 -18.65 11.60 40.14
CA LEU A 588 -18.42 11.98 38.74
C LEU A 588 -18.38 13.51 38.55
N PRO A 589 -17.74 14.01 37.46
CA PRO A 589 -17.72 15.44 37.14
C PRO A 589 -19.12 16.05 37.05
N SER A 590 -19.27 17.26 37.59
CA SER A 590 -20.52 18.02 37.51
C SER A 590 -20.81 18.52 36.09
N ASP A 591 -22.07 18.88 35.81
CA ASP A 591 -22.46 19.56 34.56
C ASP A 591 -21.63 20.81 34.28
N LYS A 592 -21.28 21.55 35.34
CA LYS A 592 -20.43 22.73 35.23
C LYS A 592 -19.03 22.36 34.72
N GLU A 593 -18.39 21.35 35.32
CA GLU A 593 -17.06 20.90 34.91
C GLU A 593 -17.07 20.33 33.48
N MET A 594 -18.12 19.59 33.12
CA MET A 594 -18.33 19.08 31.76
C MET A 594 -18.47 20.23 30.75
N ASN A 595 -19.34 21.20 31.01
CA ASN A 595 -19.57 22.34 30.12
C ASN A 595 -18.31 23.21 29.96
N GLU A 596 -17.55 23.43 31.02
CA GLU A 596 -16.27 24.15 30.96
C GLU A 596 -15.24 23.41 30.08
N ALA A 597 -15.12 22.09 30.23
CA ALA A 597 -14.21 21.28 29.43
C ALA A 597 -14.64 21.17 27.96
N ILE A 598 -15.94 21.03 27.68
CA ILE A 598 -16.52 21.05 26.32
C ILE A 598 -16.25 22.40 25.65
N SER A 599 -16.50 23.51 26.35
CA SER A 599 -16.24 24.86 25.83
C SER A 599 -14.75 25.10 25.54
N HIS A 600 -13.87 24.57 26.40
CA HIS A 600 -12.42 24.63 26.20
C HIS A 600 -11.98 23.84 24.98
N LEU A 601 -12.46 22.59 24.82
CA LEU A 601 -12.19 21.76 23.64
C LEU A 601 -12.70 22.44 22.37
N ARG A 602 -13.96 22.91 22.37
CA ARG A 602 -14.56 23.63 21.24
C ARG A 602 -13.67 24.79 20.79
N SER A 603 -13.21 25.60 21.73
CA SER A 603 -12.32 26.73 21.42
C SER A 603 -10.99 26.28 20.82
N GLY A 604 -10.39 25.22 21.37
CA GLY A 604 -9.14 24.63 20.89
C GLY A 604 -9.25 23.95 19.52
N VAL A 605 -10.39 23.37 19.16
CA VAL A 605 -10.64 22.82 17.80
C VAL A 605 -10.93 23.95 16.82
N THR A 606 -11.74 24.92 17.22
CA THR A 606 -12.22 26.01 16.33
C THR A 606 -11.08 26.87 15.79
N ILE A 607 -10.02 27.10 16.57
CA ILE A 607 -8.87 27.94 16.15
C ILE A 607 -8.21 27.43 14.86
N TRP A 608 -8.17 26.11 14.66
CA TRP A 608 -7.58 25.47 13.48
C TRP A 608 -8.50 25.52 12.26
N LEU A 609 -9.81 25.56 12.47
CA LEU A 609 -10.82 25.47 11.41
C LEU A 609 -11.34 26.82 10.92
N ASN A 610 -11.26 27.87 11.75
CA ASN A 610 -11.76 29.20 11.39
C ASN A 610 -10.74 30.08 10.65
N GLY A 611 -9.52 29.56 10.43
CA GLY A 611 -8.40 30.25 9.76
C GLY A 611 -7.74 31.35 10.59
N SER A 612 -7.89 31.34 11.92
CA SER A 612 -7.27 32.32 12.83
C SER A 612 -6.07 31.76 13.61
N ALA A 613 -5.70 30.49 13.39
CA ALA A 613 -4.46 29.91 13.89
C ALA A 613 -3.24 30.72 13.42
N GLN A 614 -2.26 30.91 14.29
CA GLN A 614 -0.99 31.58 13.94
C GLN A 614 -0.16 30.78 12.92
N ALA A 615 -0.26 29.45 12.96
CA ALA A 615 0.23 28.54 11.93
C ALA A 615 -0.96 27.88 11.23
N PRO A 616 -1.64 28.59 10.32
CA PRO A 616 -2.89 28.13 9.71
C PRO A 616 -2.65 27.01 8.70
N PHE A 617 -3.71 26.25 8.41
CA PHE A 617 -3.77 25.46 7.19
C PHE A 617 -3.84 26.37 5.96
N VAL A 618 -3.17 25.94 4.89
CA VAL A 618 -3.02 26.59 3.60
C VAL A 618 -3.42 25.57 2.54
N TYR A 619 -4.19 25.98 1.54
CA TYR A 619 -4.54 25.11 0.41
C TYR A 619 -3.50 25.29 -0.70
N ASP A 620 -2.87 24.19 -1.10
CA ASP A 620 -1.87 24.17 -2.17
C ASP A 620 -2.52 23.80 -3.51
N GLU A 621 -2.51 24.76 -4.44
CA GLU A 621 -3.19 24.63 -5.73
C GLU A 621 -2.48 23.69 -6.73
N LYS A 622 -1.20 23.35 -6.51
CA LYS A 622 -0.45 22.44 -7.41
C LYS A 622 -0.77 20.97 -7.14
N TRP A 623 -0.76 20.59 -5.87
CA TRP A 623 -1.00 19.21 -5.47
C TRP A 623 -2.44 18.97 -5.05
N GLY A 624 -3.18 20.05 -4.75
CA GLY A 624 -4.56 20.00 -4.32
C GLY A 624 -4.69 19.36 -2.95
N GLY A 625 -4.37 20.11 -1.91
CA GLY A 625 -4.41 19.60 -0.54
C GLY A 625 -4.19 20.64 0.54
N MET A 626 -4.47 20.24 1.79
CA MET A 626 -4.34 21.09 2.97
C MET A 626 -2.96 20.88 3.60
N VAL A 627 -2.09 21.87 3.51
CA VAL A 627 -0.76 21.88 4.14
C VAL A 627 -0.71 22.89 5.28
N ASN A 628 0.15 22.70 6.27
CA ASN A 628 0.27 23.66 7.38
C ASN A 628 1.40 24.67 7.13
N CYS A 629 1.12 25.95 7.41
CA CYS A 629 2.09 27.05 7.25
C CYS A 629 3.36 26.87 8.11
N GLY A 630 3.26 26.17 9.25
CA GLY A 630 4.32 26.06 10.24
C GLY A 630 4.46 27.32 11.11
N CYS A 631 5.22 27.16 12.20
CA CYS A 631 5.46 28.20 13.19
C CYS A 631 6.95 28.28 13.50
N THR A 632 7.55 29.45 13.31
CA THR A 632 8.81 29.80 13.98
C THR A 632 8.43 30.30 15.36
N TYR A 633 8.39 29.39 16.33
CA TYR A 633 7.90 29.69 17.66
C TYR A 633 8.94 30.50 18.45
N ASP A 634 8.51 31.62 19.03
CA ASP A 634 9.31 32.43 19.93
C ASP A 634 8.86 32.20 21.38
N ASP A 635 9.73 31.57 22.16
CA ASP A 635 9.48 31.23 23.57
C ASP A 635 9.27 32.46 24.46
N VAL A 636 9.81 33.64 24.07
CA VAL A 636 9.68 34.88 24.85
C VAL A 636 8.30 35.48 24.65
N THR A 637 7.84 35.59 23.40
CA THR A 637 6.51 36.14 23.09
C THR A 637 5.39 35.10 23.17
N GLN A 638 5.75 33.81 23.24
CA GLN A 638 4.85 32.67 23.20
C GLN A 638 3.89 32.71 22.00
N SER A 639 4.45 33.01 20.83
CA SER A 639 3.75 33.14 19.55
C SER A 639 4.64 32.80 18.36
N CYS A 640 4.04 32.61 17.19
CA CYS A 640 4.77 32.49 15.94
C CYS A 640 5.33 33.87 15.53
N SER A 641 6.63 33.93 15.22
CA SER A 641 7.27 35.16 14.72
C SER A 641 7.05 35.37 13.22
N ASN A 642 6.70 34.32 12.48
CA ASN A 642 6.41 34.36 11.05
C ASN A 642 5.00 34.90 10.77
N ASN A 643 4.82 35.51 9.59
CA ASN A 643 3.55 36.11 9.18
C ASN A 643 2.89 35.27 8.09
N ALA A 644 1.96 34.40 8.47
CA ALA A 644 1.13 33.68 7.52
C ALA A 644 0.21 34.64 6.72
N PRO A 645 0.00 34.41 5.41
CA PRO A 645 0.55 33.34 4.58
C PRO A 645 1.84 33.72 3.84
N THR A 646 2.34 34.93 4.04
CA THR A 646 3.50 35.45 3.30
C THR A 646 4.82 34.80 3.70
N ASP A 647 4.89 34.31 4.94
CA ASP A 647 6.05 33.65 5.52
C ASP A 647 5.59 32.38 6.25
N CYS A 648 5.77 31.25 5.58
CA CYS A 648 5.34 29.93 6.05
C CYS A 648 6.54 28.97 6.07
N PRO A 649 7.20 28.78 7.23
CA PRO A 649 8.39 27.92 7.32
C PRO A 649 8.08 26.47 6.96
N GLY A 650 6.87 25.98 7.21
CA GLY A 650 6.44 24.63 6.83
C GLY A 650 6.47 24.38 5.32
N LEU A 651 6.37 25.44 4.51
CA LEU A 651 6.32 25.34 3.05
C LEU A 651 7.71 25.41 2.39
N THR A 652 8.75 25.73 3.15
CA THR A 652 10.14 25.88 2.70
C THR A 652 11.10 24.88 3.34
N ASP A 653 10.82 24.44 4.57
CA ASP A 653 11.61 23.44 5.28
C ASP A 653 10.86 22.09 5.33
N PRO A 654 11.36 21.05 4.64
CA PRO A 654 10.75 19.71 4.65
C PRO A 654 10.83 18.98 6.00
N GLY A 655 11.61 19.48 6.96
CA GLY A 655 11.65 18.97 8.34
C GLY A 655 10.62 19.62 9.27
N GLN A 656 10.12 20.81 8.92
CA GLN A 656 9.20 21.55 9.78
C GLN A 656 7.84 20.85 9.87
N ASN A 657 7.28 20.76 11.08
CA ASN A 657 6.02 20.05 11.34
C ASN A 657 6.01 18.65 10.71
N PHE A 658 7.13 17.91 10.87
CA PHE A 658 7.33 16.55 10.36
C PHE A 658 7.18 16.40 8.85
N GLY A 659 7.35 17.50 8.10
CA GLY A 659 7.19 17.51 6.64
C GLY A 659 5.74 17.58 6.17
N HIS A 660 4.81 18.01 7.02
CA HIS A 660 3.41 18.22 6.64
C HIS A 660 3.27 19.23 5.47
N GLY A 661 4.14 20.23 5.35
CA GLY A 661 4.14 21.11 4.18
C GLY A 661 4.51 20.43 2.86
N TYR A 662 5.02 19.20 2.94
CA TYR A 662 5.43 18.31 1.86
C TYR A 662 4.58 17.03 1.84
N TYR A 663 3.35 17.06 2.37
CA TYR A 663 2.40 15.94 2.35
C TYR A 663 2.79 14.71 3.16
N ASN A 664 3.76 14.82 4.07
CA ASN A 664 3.99 13.76 5.04
C ASN A 664 2.84 13.75 6.05
N ASP A 665 2.39 12.56 6.41
CA ASP A 665 1.71 12.29 7.69
C ASP A 665 0.37 13.03 7.89
N HIS A 666 -0.26 13.51 6.81
CA HIS A 666 -1.56 14.21 6.93
C HIS A 666 -2.62 13.32 7.57
N HIS A 667 -2.69 12.01 7.27
CA HIS A 667 -3.60 11.08 7.94
C HIS A 667 -3.33 11.00 9.45
N PHE A 668 -2.07 10.92 9.88
CA PHE A 668 -1.71 10.94 11.31
C PHE A 668 -2.15 12.24 11.98
N HIS A 669 -1.82 13.40 11.40
CA HIS A 669 -2.10 14.69 12.00
C HIS A 669 -3.61 15.00 11.96
N HIS A 670 -4.21 14.96 10.76
CA HIS A 670 -5.63 15.28 10.58
C HIS A 670 -6.54 14.30 11.32
N GLY A 671 -6.15 13.03 11.46
CA GLY A 671 -6.90 12.03 12.23
C GLY A 671 -7.25 12.51 13.64
N TYR A 672 -6.27 13.06 14.37
CA TYR A 672 -6.51 13.59 15.70
C TYR A 672 -7.42 14.83 15.71
N HIS A 673 -7.29 15.73 14.73
CA HIS A 673 -8.17 16.90 14.60
C HIS A 673 -9.60 16.50 14.27
N ILE A 674 -9.78 15.52 13.38
CA ILE A 674 -11.09 14.95 13.03
C ILE A 674 -11.72 14.26 14.25
N TYR A 675 -10.93 13.53 15.04
CA TYR A 675 -11.41 12.90 16.29
C TYR A 675 -11.95 13.94 17.28
N ALA A 676 -11.20 15.03 17.46
CA ALA A 676 -11.60 16.13 18.32
C ALA A 676 -12.85 16.84 17.79
N ALA A 677 -12.94 17.07 16.48
CA ALA A 677 -14.13 17.65 15.84
C ALA A 677 -15.37 16.76 15.98
N ALA A 678 -15.24 15.44 15.83
CA ALA A 678 -16.32 14.48 16.06
C ALA A 678 -16.84 14.57 17.50
N THR A 679 -15.93 14.72 18.45
CA THR A 679 -16.27 14.87 19.87
C THR A 679 -17.00 16.19 20.14
N VAL A 680 -16.52 17.32 19.60
CA VAL A 680 -17.21 18.62 19.75
C VAL A 680 -18.60 18.55 19.12
N ALA A 681 -18.73 18.01 17.90
CA ALA A 681 -20.03 17.87 17.23
C ALA A 681 -21.02 16.99 18.02
N LYS A 682 -20.54 15.94 18.71
CA LYS A 682 -21.35 15.10 19.59
C LYS A 682 -21.98 15.90 20.75
N PHE A 683 -21.24 16.86 21.32
CA PHE A 683 -21.73 17.68 22.44
C PHE A 683 -22.39 19.01 22.00
N ASP A 684 -22.08 19.51 20.81
CA ASP A 684 -22.56 20.77 20.25
C ASP A 684 -22.92 20.56 18.77
N SER A 685 -24.16 20.14 18.51
CA SER A 685 -24.61 19.83 17.16
C SER A 685 -24.69 21.05 16.24
N ASP A 686 -24.90 22.25 16.80
CA ASP A 686 -24.93 23.49 16.02
C ASP A 686 -23.52 23.85 15.54
N TRP A 687 -22.51 23.71 16.40
CA TRP A 687 -21.11 23.78 16.00
C TRP A 687 -20.79 22.74 14.91
N GLY A 688 -21.27 21.49 15.07
CA GLY A 688 -21.08 20.43 14.09
C GLY A 688 -21.62 20.81 12.70
N ARG A 689 -22.79 21.47 12.63
CA ARG A 689 -23.34 21.99 11.37
C ARG A 689 -22.53 23.16 10.82
N GLU A 690 -22.11 24.09 11.67
CA GLU A 690 -21.34 25.28 11.28
C GLU A 690 -19.96 24.89 10.67
N TYR A 691 -19.27 23.94 11.30
CA TYR A 691 -17.91 23.54 10.93
C TYR A 691 -17.85 22.28 10.04
N PHE A 692 -18.98 21.84 9.49
CA PHE A 692 -19.04 20.62 8.68
C PHE A 692 -18.10 20.66 7.46
N GLU A 693 -18.14 21.74 6.67
CA GLU A 693 -17.31 21.93 5.46
C GLU A 693 -15.80 22.10 5.77
N PRO A 694 -15.39 22.88 6.80
CA PRO A 694 -14.01 22.89 7.29
C PRO A 694 -13.44 21.50 7.61
N VAL A 695 -14.16 20.69 8.39
CA VAL A 695 -13.70 19.33 8.73
C VAL A 695 -13.70 18.43 7.50
N LEU A 696 -14.69 18.57 6.61
CA LEU A 696 -14.76 17.84 5.36
C LEU A 696 -13.54 18.09 4.47
N SER A 697 -12.94 19.28 4.54
CA SER A 697 -11.70 19.59 3.80
C SER A 697 -10.50 18.77 4.30
N LEU A 698 -10.40 18.52 5.61
CA LEU A 698 -9.37 17.63 6.18
C LEU A 698 -9.61 16.16 5.79
N ILE A 699 -10.87 15.71 5.79
CA ILE A 699 -11.26 14.35 5.38
C ILE A 699 -10.96 14.11 3.90
N ARG A 700 -11.35 15.06 3.03
CA ARG A 700 -11.09 14.98 1.58
C ARG A 700 -9.60 14.97 1.27
N ASP A 701 -8.81 15.72 2.02
CA ASP A 701 -7.35 15.74 1.84
C ASP A 701 -6.70 14.37 2.03
N ILE A 702 -7.15 13.57 2.99
CA ILE A 702 -6.54 12.27 3.29
C ILE A 702 -7.22 11.09 2.56
N ALA A 703 -8.53 11.21 2.28
CA ALA A 703 -9.37 10.08 1.91
C ALA A 703 -10.54 10.41 0.96
N ASN A 704 -10.40 11.42 0.09
CA ASN A 704 -11.41 11.70 -0.93
C ASN A 704 -11.74 10.45 -1.78
N PRO A 705 -13.00 9.99 -1.85
CA PRO A 705 -13.38 8.84 -2.66
C PRO A 705 -13.69 9.18 -4.13
N SER A 706 -13.86 10.47 -4.48
CA SER A 706 -14.41 10.90 -5.76
C SER A 706 -13.35 11.38 -6.74
N SER A 707 -13.32 10.80 -7.95
CA SER A 707 -12.49 11.26 -9.07
C SER A 707 -12.97 12.60 -9.65
N LYS A 708 -14.20 13.03 -9.32
CA LYS A 708 -14.79 14.29 -9.79
C LYS A 708 -14.44 15.48 -8.90
N ASP A 709 -13.84 15.23 -7.73
CA ASP A 709 -13.33 16.29 -6.87
C ASP A 709 -12.13 16.97 -7.56
N LYS A 710 -12.24 18.28 -7.78
CA LYS A 710 -11.21 19.09 -8.45
C LYS A 710 -10.18 19.66 -7.48
N TYR A 711 -10.34 19.41 -6.19
CA TYR A 711 -9.53 20.02 -5.14
C TYR A 711 -8.63 19.01 -4.43
N PHE A 712 -9.04 17.74 -4.34
CA PHE A 712 -8.27 16.72 -3.61
C PHE A 712 -8.10 15.45 -4.44
N PRO A 713 -6.91 14.83 -4.46
CA PRO A 713 -6.71 13.57 -5.16
C PRO A 713 -7.46 12.43 -4.46
N GLN A 714 -7.86 11.41 -5.21
CA GLN A 714 -8.54 10.26 -4.60
C GLN A 714 -7.61 9.53 -3.63
N PHE A 715 -8.07 9.27 -2.41
CA PHE A 715 -7.39 8.44 -1.40
C PHE A 715 -5.88 8.69 -1.32
N ARG A 716 -5.48 9.92 -0.93
CA ARG A 716 -4.07 10.36 -0.96
C ARG A 716 -3.12 9.32 -0.37
N HIS A 717 -3.40 8.85 0.84
CA HIS A 717 -2.51 7.95 1.57
C HIS A 717 -2.70 6.46 1.22
N LYS A 718 -3.90 6.06 0.78
CA LYS A 718 -4.23 4.63 0.63
C LYS A 718 -3.52 4.02 -0.58
N ASP A 719 -2.82 2.93 -0.35
CA ASP A 719 -2.40 1.99 -1.38
C ASP A 719 -3.34 0.78 -1.36
N TRP A 720 -4.33 0.78 -2.25
CA TRP A 720 -5.33 -0.28 -2.29
C TRP A 720 -4.73 -1.67 -2.51
N PHE A 721 -3.61 -1.78 -3.23
CA PHE A 721 -2.97 -3.08 -3.47
C PHE A 721 -2.20 -3.62 -2.26
N LEU A 722 -1.73 -2.75 -1.36
CA LEU A 722 -1.18 -3.19 -0.09
C LEU A 722 -2.25 -3.29 1.00
N GLY A 723 -3.38 -2.62 0.81
CA GLY A 723 -4.42 -2.46 1.82
C GLY A 723 -4.03 -1.48 2.95
N SER A 724 -2.84 -0.86 2.90
CA SER A 724 -2.34 0.07 3.93
C SER A 724 -2.10 1.47 3.39
N SER A 725 -1.80 2.40 4.30
CA SER A 725 -1.44 3.78 3.97
C SER A 725 0.06 4.00 3.81
N TRP A 726 0.44 5.01 3.04
CA TRP A 726 1.79 5.57 2.98
C TRP A 726 1.86 6.92 3.69
N ALA A 727 2.77 7.06 4.65
CA ALA A 727 2.98 8.28 5.42
C ALA A 727 3.76 9.33 4.64
N SER A 728 4.86 8.93 4.00
CA SER A 728 5.74 9.84 3.26
C SER A 728 5.09 10.45 2.01
N GLY A 729 5.04 11.79 1.96
CA GLY A 729 4.53 12.62 0.87
C GLY A 729 5.55 12.87 -0.23
N ILE A 730 5.99 14.10 -0.42
CA ILE A 730 6.99 14.51 -1.41
C ILE A 730 8.38 14.42 -0.77
N GLY A 731 8.87 13.19 -0.65
CA GLY A 731 10.19 12.91 -0.09
C GLY A 731 11.34 13.44 -0.94
N LEU A 732 12.10 14.40 -0.41
CA LEU A 732 13.38 14.86 -0.98
C LEU A 732 14.47 14.70 0.08
N ILE A 733 15.34 13.70 -0.07
CA ILE A 733 16.61 13.61 0.67
C ILE A 733 17.70 14.13 -0.27
N ASN A 734 18.46 15.14 0.16
CA ASN A 734 19.55 15.74 -0.63
C ASN A 734 19.12 16.14 -2.06
N GLY A 735 17.86 16.58 -2.24
CA GLY A 735 17.31 16.96 -3.54
C GLY A 735 16.77 15.81 -4.41
N GLY A 736 16.78 14.56 -3.93
CA GLY A 736 16.28 13.39 -4.66
C GLY A 736 15.25 12.55 -3.90
N PRO A 737 14.49 11.68 -4.58
CA PRO A 737 13.46 10.85 -3.97
C PRO A 737 14.03 9.84 -2.95
N TYR A 738 13.20 9.37 -2.01
CA TYR A 738 13.59 8.33 -1.05
C TYR A 738 14.08 7.05 -1.77
N PRO A 739 15.32 6.56 -1.48
CA PRO A 739 15.89 5.39 -2.16
C PRO A 739 15.11 4.09 -1.98
N ASN A 740 14.47 3.90 -0.82
CA ASN A 740 13.67 2.71 -0.49
C ASN A 740 12.17 2.88 -0.82
N GLY A 741 11.80 3.94 -1.55
CA GLY A 741 10.43 4.27 -1.89
C GLY A 741 9.68 4.96 -0.75
N ARG A 742 8.35 4.78 -0.71
CA ARG A 742 7.49 5.35 0.35
C ARG A 742 7.66 4.59 1.65
N ASN A 743 7.34 5.22 2.78
CA ASN A 743 7.31 4.57 4.09
C ASN A 743 6.05 4.88 4.90
N GLN A 744 5.80 4.02 5.88
CA GLN A 744 4.77 4.10 6.89
C GLN A 744 5.37 3.55 8.20
N GLU A 745 5.37 4.36 9.25
CA GLU A 745 5.85 3.96 10.59
C GLU A 745 4.67 3.48 11.44
N SER A 746 3.87 4.43 11.94
CA SER A 746 2.75 4.20 12.86
C SER A 746 1.53 3.67 12.12
N SER A 747 1.39 2.34 12.01
CA SER A 747 0.18 1.72 11.47
C SER A 747 -1.05 2.03 12.34
N SER A 748 -0.85 2.13 13.65
CA SER A 748 -1.89 2.46 14.63
C SER A 748 -2.44 3.89 14.50
N GLU A 749 -1.63 4.88 14.15
CA GLU A 749 -2.16 6.23 13.90
C GLU A 749 -2.94 6.32 12.60
N SER A 750 -2.62 5.50 11.59
CA SER A 750 -3.43 5.36 10.38
C SER A 750 -4.80 4.76 10.69
N ILE A 751 -4.82 3.69 11.50
CA ILE A 751 -6.04 3.07 12.03
C ILE A 751 -6.87 4.09 12.82
N ALA A 752 -6.24 4.83 13.73
CA ALA A 752 -6.93 5.85 14.54
C ALA A 752 -7.48 7.01 13.68
N ALA A 753 -6.81 7.36 12.58
CA ALA A 753 -7.31 8.38 11.65
C ALA A 753 -8.60 7.93 10.94
N TYR A 754 -8.65 6.68 10.47
CA TYR A 754 -9.86 6.14 9.87
C TYR A 754 -10.97 5.86 10.89
N GLU A 755 -10.62 5.46 12.12
CA GLU A 755 -11.57 5.44 13.26
C GLU A 755 -12.20 6.82 13.47
N ALA A 756 -11.39 7.87 13.56
CA ALA A 756 -11.87 9.24 13.73
C ALA A 756 -12.85 9.67 12.62
N MET A 757 -12.59 9.27 11.37
CA MET A 757 -13.50 9.54 10.25
C MET A 757 -14.82 8.76 10.35
N VAL A 758 -14.78 7.49 10.79
CA VAL A 758 -16.01 6.71 11.08
C VAL A 758 -16.84 7.43 12.15
N LEU A 759 -16.20 7.85 13.25
CA LEU A 759 -16.85 8.55 14.36
C LEU A 759 -17.46 9.88 13.92
N TYR A 760 -16.73 10.68 13.13
CA TYR A 760 -17.24 11.93 12.59
C TYR A 760 -18.45 11.69 11.66
N GLY A 761 -18.34 10.72 10.75
CA GLY A 761 -19.43 10.32 9.85
C GLY A 761 -20.67 9.89 10.62
N ASN A 762 -20.53 9.05 11.64
CA ASN A 762 -21.61 8.62 12.53
C ASN A 762 -22.30 9.81 13.22
N VAL A 763 -21.52 10.67 13.88
CA VAL A 763 -22.06 11.82 14.61
C VAL A 763 -22.82 12.76 13.68
N MET A 764 -22.24 13.11 12.53
CA MET A 764 -22.89 14.02 11.59
C MET A 764 -24.12 13.41 10.94
N TYR A 765 -24.08 12.10 10.64
CA TYR A 765 -25.23 11.38 10.10
C TYR A 765 -26.43 11.44 11.05
N GLU A 766 -26.21 11.24 12.35
CA GLU A 766 -27.25 11.37 13.38
C GLU A 766 -27.74 12.82 13.52
N ILE A 767 -26.83 13.80 13.56
CA ILE A 767 -27.16 15.24 13.64
C ILE A 767 -28.10 15.66 12.50
N TRP A 768 -27.96 15.06 11.32
CA TRP A 768 -28.77 15.35 10.15
C TRP A 768 -30.04 14.49 10.02
N GLY A 769 -30.35 13.64 11.01
CA GLY A 769 -31.61 12.89 11.10
C GLY A 769 -31.57 11.46 10.57
N GLY A 770 -30.37 10.89 10.38
CA GLY A 770 -30.13 9.50 10.03
C GLY A 770 -30.91 9.01 8.81
N ASP A 771 -31.40 7.76 8.87
CA ASP A 771 -32.07 7.08 7.74
C ASP A 771 -33.28 7.84 7.20
N LYS A 772 -34.04 8.49 8.09
CA LYS A 772 -35.23 9.27 7.72
C LYS A 772 -34.86 10.42 6.78
N SER A 773 -33.68 11.02 6.98
CA SER A 773 -33.20 12.17 6.20
C SER A 773 -32.60 11.76 4.86
N VAL A 774 -31.89 10.63 4.81
CA VAL A 774 -31.31 10.10 3.55
C VAL A 774 -32.39 9.59 2.60
N THR A 775 -33.37 8.84 3.12
CA THR A 775 -34.43 8.21 2.30
C THR A 775 -35.47 9.20 1.76
N GLN A 776 -35.63 10.37 2.39
CA GLN A 776 -36.53 11.44 1.93
C GLN A 776 -35.93 12.33 0.82
N ASN A 777 -34.73 11.99 0.32
CA ASN A 777 -34.18 12.37 -0.97
C ASN A 777 -33.87 13.86 -1.24
N ASN A 778 -33.54 14.68 -0.23
CA ASN A 778 -33.06 16.06 -0.46
C ASN A 778 -31.98 16.61 0.51
N ASN A 779 -31.59 15.90 1.58
CA ASN A 779 -30.53 16.39 2.47
C ASN A 779 -29.14 15.92 1.99
N LYS A 780 -28.42 16.79 1.30
CA LYS A 780 -27.10 16.52 0.73
C LYS A 780 -26.02 16.29 1.80
N ASP A 781 -26.16 16.92 2.96
CA ASP A 781 -25.18 16.82 4.05
C ASP A 781 -25.35 15.49 4.79
N ALA A 782 -26.59 15.02 4.99
CA ALA A 782 -26.87 13.68 5.50
C ALA A 782 -26.27 12.57 4.61
N GLN A 783 -26.41 12.70 3.29
CA GLN A 783 -25.83 11.76 2.31
C GLN A 783 -24.31 11.78 2.31
N THR A 784 -23.72 12.99 2.45
CA THR A 784 -22.27 13.14 2.55
C THR A 784 -21.74 12.52 3.85
N ALA A 785 -22.41 12.74 4.99
CA ALA A 785 -22.05 12.11 6.26
C ALA A 785 -22.14 10.57 6.23
N ALA A 786 -23.19 10.01 5.61
CA ALA A 786 -23.30 8.57 5.38
C ALA A 786 -22.14 8.03 4.51
N SER A 787 -21.81 8.76 3.43
CA SER A 787 -20.70 8.37 2.54
C SER A 787 -19.35 8.41 3.25
N ILE A 788 -19.13 9.40 4.11
CA ILE A 788 -17.93 9.47 4.98
C ILE A 788 -17.91 8.24 5.88
N ARG A 789 -18.99 7.97 6.63
CA ARG A 789 -19.08 6.81 7.53
C ARG A 789 -18.72 5.51 6.81
N ASP A 790 -19.42 5.22 5.72
CA ASP A 790 -19.35 3.91 5.05
C ASP A 790 -17.98 3.69 4.39
N MET A 791 -17.45 4.71 3.70
CA MET A 791 -16.09 4.65 3.14
C MET A 791 -15.02 4.52 4.23
N SER A 792 -15.18 5.24 5.35
CA SER A 792 -14.21 5.20 6.45
C SER A 792 -14.18 3.82 7.11
N ARG A 793 -15.33 3.13 7.22
CA ARG A 793 -15.39 1.75 7.72
C ARG A 793 -14.59 0.80 6.84
N LEU A 794 -14.66 0.96 5.51
CA LEU A 794 -13.87 0.16 4.56
C LEU A 794 -12.37 0.47 4.66
N LEU A 795 -12.00 1.75 4.72
CA LEU A 795 -10.61 2.17 4.89
C LEU A 795 -10.02 1.62 6.20
N LEU A 796 -10.78 1.69 7.29
CA LEU A 796 -10.41 1.14 8.58
C LEU A 796 -10.22 -0.39 8.53
N ALA A 797 -11.17 -1.12 7.94
CA ALA A 797 -11.10 -2.58 7.85
C ALA A 797 -9.85 -3.06 7.08
N THR A 798 -9.57 -2.44 5.94
CA THR A 798 -8.40 -2.76 5.12
C THR A 798 -7.08 -2.37 5.81
N GLU A 799 -7.06 -1.25 6.55
CA GLU A 799 -5.88 -0.84 7.33
C GLU A 799 -5.58 -1.81 8.48
N LEU A 800 -6.61 -2.24 9.22
CA LEU A 800 -6.49 -3.25 10.29
C LEU A 800 -5.92 -4.56 9.76
N ARG A 801 -6.48 -5.07 8.66
CA ARG A 801 -6.00 -6.32 8.02
C ARG A 801 -4.54 -6.22 7.61
N SER A 802 -4.14 -5.08 7.05
CA SER A 802 -2.78 -4.88 6.56
C SER A 802 -1.78 -4.66 7.69
N ALA A 803 -2.19 -3.97 8.77
CA ALA A 803 -1.40 -3.84 9.98
C ALA A 803 -1.18 -5.21 10.64
N ASP A 804 -2.24 -6.01 10.79
CA ASP A 804 -2.13 -7.38 11.28
C ASP A 804 -1.18 -8.22 10.42
N ARG A 805 -1.25 -8.09 9.09
CA ARG A 805 -0.44 -8.91 8.21
C ARG A 805 1.03 -8.49 8.15
N TYR A 806 1.32 -7.19 8.10
CA TYR A 806 2.66 -6.68 7.79
C TYR A 806 3.36 -6.00 8.95
N TRP A 807 2.62 -5.50 9.94
CA TRP A 807 3.22 -4.90 11.14
C TRP A 807 3.24 -5.87 12.32
N HIS A 808 2.22 -6.71 12.50
CA HIS A 808 2.19 -7.69 13.60
C HIS A 808 2.87 -8.99 13.19
N VAL A 809 4.17 -9.10 13.50
CA VAL A 809 5.00 -10.21 13.02
C VAL A 809 4.72 -11.48 13.83
N ARG A 810 4.30 -12.54 13.12
CA ARG A 810 4.01 -13.87 13.70
C ARG A 810 5.23 -14.79 13.66
N LYS A 811 5.45 -15.58 14.72
CA LYS A 811 6.60 -16.51 14.79
C LYS A 811 6.48 -17.73 13.88
N LYS A 812 5.29 -18.35 13.82
CA LYS A 812 5.08 -19.69 13.21
C LYS A 812 4.14 -19.64 11.99
N VAL A 813 2.85 -19.43 12.21
CA VAL A 813 1.80 -19.51 11.18
C VAL A 813 1.71 -18.18 10.43
N ASN A 814 1.50 -18.23 9.10
CA ASN A 814 1.32 -17.05 8.24
C ASN A 814 2.46 -16.02 8.30
N ARG A 815 3.66 -16.47 8.66
CA ARG A 815 4.85 -15.63 8.79
C ARG A 815 5.19 -14.94 7.46
N ILE A 816 5.27 -13.61 7.48
CA ILE A 816 5.62 -12.76 6.33
C ILE A 816 7.13 -12.64 6.14
N TYR A 817 7.85 -12.34 7.21
CA TYR A 817 9.28 -12.04 7.17
C TYR A 817 10.14 -13.30 7.34
N PRO A 818 11.35 -13.35 6.77
CA PRO A 818 12.30 -14.45 7.01
C PRO A 818 12.51 -14.73 8.50
N LYS A 819 12.86 -15.98 8.84
CA LYS A 819 13.05 -16.42 10.24
C LYS A 819 14.13 -15.63 10.97
N GLU A 820 15.07 -15.05 10.22
CA GLU A 820 16.15 -14.21 10.71
C GLU A 820 15.63 -12.90 11.31
N TYR A 821 14.50 -12.37 10.83
CA TYR A 821 13.85 -11.21 11.44
C TYR A 821 13.17 -11.63 12.75
N THR A 822 13.75 -11.31 13.90
CA THR A 822 13.25 -11.77 15.21
C THR A 822 12.23 -10.88 15.90
N PRO A 823 12.18 -9.54 15.68
CA PRO A 823 11.19 -8.67 16.32
C PRO A 823 9.75 -9.05 15.97
N LEU A 824 8.84 -8.77 16.90
CA LEU A 824 7.41 -9.09 16.77
C LEU A 824 6.59 -7.94 16.20
N VAL A 825 7.25 -6.86 15.83
CA VAL A 825 6.67 -5.76 15.05
C VAL A 825 7.62 -5.27 13.98
N VAL A 826 7.08 -4.71 12.91
CA VAL A 826 7.82 -3.79 12.04
C VAL A 826 7.70 -2.37 12.59
N GLY A 827 8.83 -1.70 12.79
CA GLY A 827 8.84 -0.28 13.22
C GLY A 827 8.49 0.64 12.06
N MET A 828 9.22 0.52 10.95
CA MET A 828 8.92 1.21 9.70
C MET A 828 8.87 0.23 8.53
N LEU A 829 7.78 0.27 7.77
CA LEU A 829 7.68 -0.41 6.48
C LEU A 829 7.91 0.62 5.37
N TRP A 830 8.88 0.32 4.53
CA TRP A 830 9.17 1.02 3.28
C TRP A 830 8.68 0.18 2.10
N SER A 831 8.58 0.77 0.92
CA SER A 831 8.27 0.03 -0.31
C SER A 831 9.26 -1.12 -0.56
N MET A 832 10.52 -0.97 -0.13
CA MET A 832 11.60 -1.92 -0.39
C MET A 832 12.33 -2.43 0.87
N MET A 833 11.87 -2.09 2.07
CA MET A 833 12.53 -2.46 3.33
C MET A 833 11.55 -2.52 4.50
N ALA A 834 11.66 -3.50 5.37
CA ALA A 834 11.02 -3.52 6.69
C ALA A 834 12.11 -3.42 7.75
N GLN A 835 11.95 -2.50 8.71
CA GLN A 835 12.96 -2.24 9.73
C GLN A 835 12.35 -2.11 11.12
N PHE A 836 13.01 -2.68 12.12
CA PHE A 836 12.67 -2.54 13.54
C PHE A 836 13.40 -1.35 14.16
N GLN A 837 12.93 -0.15 13.82
CA GLN A 837 13.39 1.13 14.37
C GLN A 837 12.33 2.22 14.11
N THR A 838 12.45 3.36 14.79
CA THR A 838 11.62 4.54 14.58
C THR A 838 12.44 5.72 14.07
N TRP A 839 11.78 6.78 13.60
CA TRP A 839 12.42 8.01 13.13
C TRP A 839 13.21 8.75 14.22
N PHE A 840 12.90 8.45 15.49
CA PHE A 840 13.44 9.13 16.67
C PHE A 840 14.24 8.19 17.59
N GLY A 841 14.47 6.94 17.21
CA GLY A 841 15.34 6.03 17.96
C GLY A 841 15.25 4.57 17.52
N ALA A 842 16.18 3.76 18.03
CA ALA A 842 16.27 2.33 17.72
C ALA A 842 16.04 1.43 18.94
N ASP A 843 15.69 2.00 20.09
CA ASP A 843 15.34 1.22 21.27
C ASP A 843 14.04 0.43 21.02
N ALA A 844 14.03 -0.83 21.43
CA ALA A 844 12.94 -1.76 21.08
C ALA A 844 11.56 -1.29 21.57
N PHE A 845 11.48 -0.69 22.76
CA PHE A 845 10.24 -0.17 23.31
C PHE A 845 9.61 0.93 22.45
N LEU A 846 10.40 1.67 21.66
CA LEU A 846 9.89 2.69 20.73
C LEU A 846 9.15 2.04 19.57
N ALA A 847 9.75 1.01 18.95
CA ALA A 847 9.15 0.29 17.83
C ALA A 847 7.92 -0.51 18.24
N TYR A 848 7.88 -1.07 19.45
CA TYR A 848 6.66 -1.69 20.00
C TYR A 848 5.59 -0.64 20.30
N GLY A 849 5.94 0.40 21.07
CA GLY A 849 4.98 1.43 21.47
C GLY A 849 4.38 2.20 20.29
N ILE A 850 5.16 2.51 19.25
CA ILE A 850 4.65 3.31 18.13
C ILE A 850 3.52 2.60 17.38
N GLN A 851 3.48 1.26 17.37
CA GLN A 851 2.40 0.47 16.75
C GLN A 851 1.16 0.33 17.65
N LEU A 852 1.18 0.89 18.86
CA LEU A 852 0.09 0.78 19.83
C LEU A 852 -0.62 2.11 20.07
N MET A 853 0.03 3.23 19.74
CA MET A 853 -0.53 4.55 20.00
C MET A 853 -1.40 5.05 18.83
N PRO A 854 -2.49 5.78 19.11
CA PRO A 854 -3.09 6.01 20.42
C PRO A 854 -3.89 4.80 20.92
N LEU A 855 -4.07 4.69 22.24
CA LEU A 855 -5.05 3.79 22.86
C LEU A 855 -6.47 4.37 22.70
N THR A 856 -7.24 3.76 21.82
CA THR A 856 -8.65 4.07 21.52
C THR A 856 -9.47 2.78 21.48
N PRO A 857 -10.81 2.84 21.47
CA PRO A 857 -11.66 1.64 21.44
C PRO A 857 -11.28 0.63 20.33
N ILE A 858 -10.93 1.10 19.13
CA ILE A 858 -10.54 0.22 18.01
C ILE A 858 -9.27 -0.60 18.27
N SER A 859 -8.45 -0.20 19.25
CA SER A 859 -7.23 -0.93 19.60
C SER A 859 -7.53 -2.36 20.07
N GLU A 860 -8.74 -2.67 20.56
CA GLU A 860 -9.16 -4.05 20.84
C GLU A 860 -9.13 -4.96 19.60
N GLN A 861 -9.57 -4.43 18.46
CA GLN A 861 -9.60 -5.17 17.20
C GLN A 861 -8.22 -5.22 16.56
N ARG A 862 -7.39 -4.19 16.76
CA ARG A 862 -6.01 -4.13 16.29
C ARG A 862 -5.14 -5.15 17.02
N ASP A 863 -5.18 -5.15 18.36
CA ASP A 863 -4.24 -5.88 19.21
C ASP A 863 -4.73 -7.30 19.51
N GLU A 864 -4.65 -8.21 18.52
CA GLU A 864 -5.07 -9.60 18.72
C GLU A 864 -4.32 -10.25 19.91
N VAL A 865 -5.08 -10.83 20.84
CA VAL A 865 -4.58 -11.44 22.09
C VAL A 865 -3.42 -12.41 21.86
N LYS A 866 -3.43 -13.23 20.79
CA LYS A 866 -2.34 -14.16 20.50
C LYS A 866 -1.02 -13.45 20.19
N TRP A 867 -1.06 -12.42 19.34
CA TRP A 867 0.13 -11.62 19.03
C TRP A 867 0.57 -10.78 20.24
N ALA A 868 -0.37 -10.17 20.95
CA ALA A 868 -0.09 -9.41 22.17
C ALA A 868 0.62 -10.27 23.24
N ASN A 869 0.21 -11.53 23.41
CA ASN A 869 0.88 -12.49 24.30
C ASN A 869 2.33 -12.78 23.90
N GLU A 870 2.61 -12.93 22.61
CA GLU A 870 3.99 -13.13 22.14
C GLU A 870 4.86 -11.88 22.33
N MET A 871 4.28 -10.69 22.13
CA MET A 871 4.99 -9.41 22.13
C MET A 871 5.19 -8.82 23.53
N TYR A 872 4.26 -9.03 24.46
CA TYR A 872 4.30 -8.43 25.79
C TYR A 872 5.62 -8.69 26.54
N PRO A 873 6.17 -9.92 26.63
CA PRO A 873 7.39 -10.17 27.40
C PRO A 873 8.59 -9.37 26.89
N VAL A 874 8.79 -9.30 25.57
CA VAL A 874 9.92 -8.58 24.96
C VAL A 874 9.73 -7.07 25.01
N PHE A 875 8.48 -6.57 24.95
CA PHE A 875 8.20 -5.16 25.16
C PHE A 875 8.45 -4.77 26.62
N LYS A 876 7.95 -5.57 27.58
CA LYS A 876 8.19 -5.37 29.02
C LYS A 876 9.68 -5.31 29.34
N GLU A 877 10.45 -6.32 28.90
CA GLU A 877 11.90 -6.37 29.11
C GLU A 877 12.60 -5.11 28.58
N SER A 878 12.28 -4.72 27.33
CA SER A 878 12.89 -3.52 26.73
C SER A 878 12.50 -2.23 27.47
N CYS A 879 11.29 -2.16 28.03
CA CYS A 879 10.82 -0.99 28.76
C CYS A 879 11.39 -0.92 30.18
N ASP A 880 11.44 -2.03 30.90
CA ASP A 880 11.98 -2.11 32.27
C ASP A 880 13.49 -1.80 32.28
N SER A 881 14.20 -2.12 31.20
CA SER A 881 15.62 -1.78 31.02
C SER A 881 15.89 -0.30 30.69
N SER A 882 14.85 0.51 30.47
CA SER A 882 14.99 1.90 29.98
C SER A 882 14.19 2.90 30.81
N GLN A 883 14.92 3.80 31.47
CA GLN A 883 14.31 4.92 32.18
C GLN A 883 13.53 5.85 31.21
N VAL A 884 13.95 5.92 29.94
CA VAL A 884 13.24 6.68 28.90
C VAL A 884 11.84 6.10 28.66
N CYS A 885 11.69 4.77 28.70
CA CYS A 885 10.37 4.15 28.54
C CYS A 885 9.42 4.55 29.70
N GLN A 886 9.95 4.51 30.92
CA GLN A 886 9.19 4.81 32.14
C GLN A 886 8.80 6.29 32.24
N ASP A 887 9.73 7.21 31.92
CA ASP A 887 9.50 8.65 32.09
C ASP A 887 8.85 9.31 30.84
N GLN A 888 8.99 8.75 29.63
CA GLN A 888 8.49 9.38 28.38
C GLN A 888 7.19 8.80 27.83
N GLY A 889 6.32 8.22 28.66
CA GLY A 889 4.96 7.85 28.24
C GLY A 889 4.81 6.46 27.63
N TRP A 890 5.89 5.79 27.27
CA TRP A 890 5.86 4.48 26.60
C TRP A 890 5.35 3.37 27.50
N ALA A 891 5.61 3.46 28.80
CA ALA A 891 5.07 2.54 29.80
C ALA A 891 3.52 2.49 29.80
N VAL A 892 2.84 3.58 29.41
CA VAL A 892 1.37 3.61 29.30
C VAL A 892 0.86 2.57 28.31
N LEU A 893 1.56 2.43 27.17
CA LEU A 893 1.21 1.48 26.11
C LEU A 893 1.50 0.04 26.52
N LEU A 894 2.58 -0.16 27.29
CA LEU A 894 2.89 -1.45 27.90
C LEU A 894 1.76 -1.91 28.83
N ARG A 895 1.22 -1.03 29.69
CA ARG A 895 0.08 -1.37 30.57
C ARG A 895 -1.20 -1.67 29.78
N GLY A 896 -1.41 -0.98 28.65
CA GLY A 896 -2.50 -1.31 27.73
C GLY A 896 -2.41 -2.75 27.23
N ILE A 897 -1.22 -3.19 26.81
CA ILE A 897 -1.02 -4.56 26.31
C ILE A 897 -1.06 -5.61 27.43
N GLN A 898 -0.54 -5.30 28.62
CA GLN A 898 -0.68 -6.15 29.80
C GLN A 898 -2.15 -6.47 30.10
N ALA A 899 -3.02 -5.46 30.01
CA ALA A 899 -4.45 -5.67 30.16
C ALA A 899 -5.06 -6.48 29.00
N THR A 900 -4.61 -6.26 27.76
CA THR A 900 -5.07 -7.01 26.58
C THR A 900 -4.77 -8.51 26.69
N ILE A 901 -3.68 -8.91 27.35
CA ILE A 901 -3.35 -10.33 27.58
C ILE A 901 -4.06 -10.94 28.80
N GLY A 902 -4.90 -10.16 29.49
CA GLY A 902 -5.74 -10.62 30.60
C GLY A 902 -5.32 -10.14 31.98
N ASP A 903 -4.13 -9.54 32.15
CA ASP A 903 -3.66 -9.01 33.44
C ASP A 903 -4.15 -7.57 33.67
N VAL A 904 -5.47 -7.43 33.84
CA VAL A 904 -6.12 -6.14 34.01
C VAL A 904 -5.78 -5.51 35.37
N ASP A 905 -5.85 -6.28 36.46
CA ASP A 905 -5.65 -5.75 37.81
C ASP A 905 -4.17 -5.39 38.05
N GLY A 906 -3.23 -6.18 37.54
CA GLY A 906 -1.80 -5.85 37.55
C GLY A 906 -1.52 -4.57 36.78
N ALA A 907 -2.09 -4.42 35.58
CA ALA A 907 -1.97 -3.21 34.78
C ALA A 907 -2.54 -1.98 35.50
N ILE A 908 -3.69 -2.08 36.18
CA ILE A 908 -4.25 -0.98 36.97
C ILE A 908 -3.29 -0.55 38.09
N ASN A 909 -2.77 -1.50 38.86
CA ASN A 909 -1.86 -1.20 39.96
C ASN A 909 -0.61 -0.45 39.47
N GLU A 910 0.00 -0.91 38.38
CA GLU A 910 1.18 -0.28 37.81
C GLU A 910 0.88 1.09 37.17
N VAL A 911 -0.31 1.32 36.62
CA VAL A 911 -0.74 2.65 36.13
C VAL A 911 -0.86 3.65 37.28
N LEU A 912 -1.28 3.22 38.46
CA LEU A 912 -1.38 4.09 39.63
C LEU A 912 -0.02 4.57 40.11
N GLU A 913 1.02 3.77 39.93
CA GLU A 913 2.41 4.10 40.27
C GLU A 913 3.09 5.03 39.24
N LEU A 914 2.57 5.13 38.02
CA LEU A 914 3.10 6.05 37.03
C LEU A 914 3.01 7.50 37.53
N LYS A 915 4.07 8.26 37.31
CA LYS A 915 4.12 9.69 37.61
C LYS A 915 3.23 10.47 36.62
N ASP A 916 2.82 11.68 37.01
CA ASP A 916 1.95 12.50 36.15
C ASP A 916 2.67 13.10 34.92
N ASP A 917 3.99 13.31 35.01
CA ASP A 917 4.84 13.85 33.94
C ASP A 917 4.86 12.94 32.69
N VAL A 918 4.69 11.64 32.88
CA VAL A 918 4.50 10.63 31.84
C VAL A 918 3.42 11.08 30.83
N TYR A 919 2.32 11.68 31.30
CA TYR A 919 1.18 12.10 30.46
C TYR A 919 1.35 13.46 29.78
N VAL A 920 2.49 14.13 29.94
CA VAL A 920 2.83 15.36 29.20
C VAL A 920 4.12 15.23 28.38
N SER A 921 4.80 14.08 28.50
CA SER A 921 5.98 13.72 27.73
C SER A 921 5.69 13.44 26.24
N ALA A 922 6.73 13.31 25.42
CA ALA A 922 6.58 13.10 23.97
C ALA A 922 5.74 11.86 23.59
N GLY A 923 5.94 10.73 24.28
CA GLY A 923 5.17 9.50 24.04
C GLY A 923 3.80 9.48 24.70
N GLY A 924 3.60 10.27 25.77
CA GLY A 924 2.38 10.23 26.58
C GLY A 924 1.46 11.45 26.48
N ASN A 925 1.84 12.53 25.78
CA ASN A 925 1.07 13.78 25.72
C ASN A 925 -0.31 13.66 25.07
N GLY A 926 -0.53 12.64 24.24
CA GLY A 926 -1.84 12.27 23.68
C GLY A 926 -2.69 11.39 24.60
N GLN A 927 -2.17 11.00 25.76
CA GLN A 927 -2.84 10.11 26.72
C GLN A 927 -3.18 10.82 28.02
N SER A 928 -4.15 10.28 28.74
CA SER A 928 -4.49 10.67 30.11
C SER A 928 -4.54 9.44 31.00
N ARG A 929 -4.33 9.64 32.31
CA ARG A 929 -4.45 8.55 33.29
C ARG A 929 -5.87 7.98 33.25
N THR A 930 -6.86 8.86 33.10
CA THR A 930 -8.27 8.49 32.93
C THR A 930 -8.50 7.58 31.72
N ASN A 931 -8.02 7.95 30.54
CA ASN A 931 -8.17 7.11 29.34
C ASN A 931 -7.43 5.77 29.48
N THR A 932 -6.28 5.77 30.17
CA THR A 932 -5.49 4.56 30.39
C THR A 932 -6.22 3.57 31.29
N ILE A 933 -6.73 4.03 32.44
CA ILE A 933 -7.53 3.22 33.37
C ILE A 933 -8.80 2.73 32.68
N TRP A 934 -9.48 3.59 31.93
CA TRP A 934 -10.66 3.23 31.15
C TRP A 934 -10.35 2.14 30.11
N TYR A 935 -9.26 2.29 29.37
CA TYR A 935 -8.86 1.32 28.34
C TYR A 935 -8.59 -0.06 28.94
N ILE A 936 -7.82 -0.08 30.03
CA ILE A 936 -7.50 -1.31 30.78
C ILE A 936 -8.78 -1.97 31.32
N SER A 937 -9.65 -1.18 31.94
CA SER A 937 -10.88 -1.66 32.58
C SER A 937 -11.95 -2.16 31.59
N THR A 938 -11.80 -1.90 30.30
CA THR A 938 -12.74 -2.36 29.25
C THR A 938 -12.23 -3.58 28.46
N ARG A 939 -11.01 -4.07 28.76
CA ARG A 939 -10.45 -5.25 28.11
C ARG A 939 -11.29 -6.50 28.45
N PRO A 940 -11.50 -7.42 27.48
CA PRO A 940 -12.24 -8.64 27.73
C PRO A 940 -11.53 -9.51 28.77
N TYR A 941 -12.28 -10.36 29.49
CA TYR A 941 -11.67 -11.45 30.26
C TYR A 941 -11.03 -12.44 29.28
N VAL A 942 -9.76 -12.76 29.52
CA VAL A 942 -9.02 -13.73 28.71
C VAL A 942 -8.93 -15.02 29.51
N GLU A 943 -9.66 -16.05 29.09
CA GLU A 943 -9.45 -17.41 29.58
C GLU A 943 -8.20 -17.98 28.90
N LEU A 944 -7.06 -17.91 29.60
CA LEU A 944 -5.85 -18.57 29.16
C LEU A 944 -6.01 -20.08 29.35
N LYS A 945 -6.10 -20.84 28.26
CA LYS A 945 -5.71 -22.26 28.29
C LYS A 945 -4.21 -22.27 28.53
N VAL A 946 -3.80 -22.47 29.78
CA VAL A 946 -2.40 -22.68 30.15
C VAL A 946 -1.97 -23.99 29.48
N ASP A 947 -1.10 -23.87 28.47
CA ASP A 947 -0.37 -25.00 27.95
C ASP A 947 0.72 -25.32 28.98
N ASP A 948 0.36 -26.15 29.96
CA ASP A 948 1.26 -26.60 31.03
C ASP A 948 2.20 -27.66 30.44
N SER A 949 3.21 -27.20 29.71
CA SER A 949 4.41 -27.98 29.39
C SER A 949 5.64 -27.07 29.46
N GLY A 950 5.84 -26.48 30.64
CA GLY A 950 7.18 -26.15 31.10
C GLY A 950 7.83 -27.44 31.60
N ASP A 951 8.69 -28.05 30.80
CA ASP A 951 9.74 -28.91 31.32
C ASP A 951 11.02 -28.70 30.50
N ASP A 952 12.09 -28.46 31.25
CA ASP A 952 13.47 -28.34 30.78
C ASP A 952 13.85 -29.56 29.92
N VAL A 953 14.28 -29.31 28.69
CA VAL A 953 14.88 -30.35 27.85
C VAL A 953 16.31 -30.58 28.34
N ASP A 954 16.45 -31.51 29.28
CA ASP A 954 17.72 -32.19 29.52
C ASP A 954 17.97 -33.19 28.37
N GLU A 955 19.21 -33.19 27.85
CA GLU A 955 19.65 -34.09 26.79
C GLU A 955 19.58 -35.56 27.23
N ASN A 956 19.08 -36.42 26.33
CA ASN A 956 18.92 -37.88 26.40
C ASN A 956 17.71 -38.40 27.19
N THR A 957 16.68 -38.88 26.47
CA THR A 957 16.29 -40.30 26.51
C THR A 957 15.31 -40.65 25.38
N THR A 958 15.45 -41.88 24.90
CA THR A 958 14.74 -42.57 23.83
C THR A 958 13.37 -43.12 24.26
N ASP A 959 12.48 -43.20 23.27
CA ASP A 959 11.32 -44.10 23.08
C ASP A 959 10.13 -44.10 24.05
N ASP A 960 8.96 -43.96 23.40
CA ASP A 960 7.66 -44.63 23.59
C ASP A 960 6.98 -44.60 24.97
N ASP A 961 5.89 -43.82 25.06
CA ASP A 961 4.56 -44.29 25.48
C ASP A 961 3.49 -43.16 25.33
N GLU A 962 2.65 -43.26 24.30
CA GLU A 962 1.46 -42.42 24.07
C GLU A 962 0.32 -42.80 25.03
N VAL A 963 -0.25 -41.83 25.74
CA VAL A 963 -1.54 -41.95 26.44
C VAL A 963 -2.64 -41.37 25.53
N TRP A 964 -3.52 -42.23 25.04
CA TRP A 964 -4.64 -41.89 24.15
C TRP A 964 -5.77 -41.17 24.91
N VAL A 965 -6.12 -39.95 24.49
CA VAL A 965 -7.43 -39.34 24.78
C VAL A 965 -8.40 -39.86 23.71
N GLU A 966 -9.47 -40.56 24.11
CA GLU A 966 -10.46 -41.09 23.17
C GLU A 966 -11.14 -39.96 22.38
N ASN A 967 -11.03 -40.02 21.05
CA ASN A 967 -11.73 -39.15 20.13
C ASN A 967 -13.22 -39.58 20.04
N PRO A 968 -14.19 -38.74 20.45
CA PRO A 968 -15.61 -39.09 20.42
C PRO A 968 -16.22 -39.11 19.01
N CYS A 969 -15.49 -38.63 17.98
CA CYS A 969 -15.91 -38.67 16.59
C CYS A 969 -15.18 -39.80 15.84
N ASP A 970 -15.92 -40.83 15.44
CA ASP A 970 -15.39 -41.91 14.59
C ASP A 970 -14.98 -41.39 13.20
N ASP A 971 -14.22 -42.16 12.43
CA ASP A 971 -13.88 -41.78 11.05
C ASP A 971 -15.16 -41.72 10.18
N CYS A 972 -15.23 -40.71 9.29
CA CYS A 972 -16.39 -40.54 8.42
C CYS A 972 -16.57 -41.74 7.48
N SER A 973 -17.81 -42.21 7.37
CA SER A 973 -18.13 -43.26 6.41
C SER A 973 -17.96 -42.75 4.98
N HIS A 974 -17.71 -43.66 4.04
CA HIS A 974 -17.60 -43.33 2.61
C HIS A 974 -18.84 -42.59 2.07
N GLU A 975 -20.02 -42.85 2.63
CA GLU A 975 -21.26 -42.17 2.26
C GLU A 975 -21.26 -40.69 2.68
N VAL A 976 -20.67 -40.36 3.84
CA VAL A 976 -20.48 -38.97 4.28
C VAL A 976 -19.42 -38.28 3.44
N CYS A 977 -18.29 -38.95 3.18
CA CYS A 977 -17.20 -38.44 2.33
C CYS A 977 -17.64 -38.10 0.91
N THR A 978 -18.53 -38.91 0.33
CA THR A 978 -19.04 -38.71 -1.04
C THR A 978 -20.37 -37.96 -1.10
N GLY A 979 -20.92 -37.61 0.07
CA GLY A 979 -22.21 -36.95 0.22
C GLY A 979 -22.12 -35.42 0.22
N SER A 980 -23.28 -34.76 0.25
CA SER A 980 -23.39 -33.29 0.26
C SER A 980 -22.95 -32.62 1.57
N LEU A 981 -22.64 -33.41 2.60
CA LEU A 981 -22.14 -32.94 3.90
C LEU A 981 -20.61 -32.81 3.94
N ASN A 982 -19.85 -33.39 3.00
CA ASN A 982 -18.39 -33.24 2.93
C ASN A 982 -18.00 -31.86 2.39
N LYS A 983 -18.09 -30.85 3.26
CA LYS A 983 -17.70 -29.46 2.98
C LYS A 983 -16.62 -28.95 3.93
N CYS A 984 -16.11 -29.83 4.80
CA CYS A 984 -15.13 -29.47 5.82
C CYS A 984 -13.71 -29.74 5.35
N SER A 985 -12.77 -28.90 5.78
CA SER A 985 -11.35 -29.07 5.46
C SER A 985 -10.79 -30.23 6.26
N THR A 986 -10.16 -31.20 5.60
CA THR A 986 -9.43 -32.31 6.24
C THR A 986 -8.18 -31.85 7.00
N LEU A 987 -7.75 -30.60 6.79
CA LEU A 987 -6.56 -30.01 7.41
C LEU A 987 -6.90 -29.01 8.53
N ASP A 988 -7.91 -28.16 8.31
CA ASP A 988 -8.21 -27.04 9.21
C ASP A 988 -9.36 -27.33 10.17
N ALA A 989 -10.33 -28.16 9.75
CA ALA A 989 -11.54 -28.44 10.52
C ALA A 989 -12.11 -29.85 10.20
N PRO A 990 -11.35 -30.93 10.49
CA PRO A 990 -11.67 -32.26 9.98
C PRO A 990 -12.88 -32.90 10.66
N PHE A 991 -13.40 -32.34 11.76
CA PHE A 991 -14.53 -32.90 12.49
C PHE A 991 -15.85 -32.34 11.94
N LEU A 992 -16.59 -33.18 11.24
CA LEU A 992 -17.88 -32.89 10.63
C LEU A 992 -19.01 -33.33 11.56
N CYS A 993 -19.97 -32.43 11.81
CA CYS A 993 -21.19 -32.81 12.49
C CYS A 993 -22.16 -33.53 11.52
N THR A 994 -22.52 -34.77 11.83
CA THR A 994 -23.36 -35.63 10.99
C THR A 994 -24.82 -35.66 11.43
N GLU A 995 -25.12 -35.27 12.68
CA GLU A 995 -26.47 -35.22 13.23
C GLU A 995 -26.60 -34.13 14.29
N GLY A 996 -27.74 -33.43 14.37
CA GLY A 996 -27.98 -32.35 15.34
C GLY A 996 -28.34 -31.01 14.69
N SER A 997 -28.41 -29.95 15.49
CA SER A 997 -28.73 -28.59 15.01
C SER A 997 -27.60 -27.97 14.18
N SER A 998 -26.37 -28.47 14.35
CA SER A 998 -25.19 -28.05 13.59
C SER A 998 -24.78 -29.01 12.48
N ILE A 999 -25.69 -29.87 11.98
CA ILE A 999 -25.40 -30.80 10.88
C ILE A 999 -24.75 -30.10 9.67
N GLY A 1000 -23.63 -30.63 9.17
CA GLY A 1000 -22.83 -30.02 8.12
C GLY A 1000 -21.81 -28.97 8.60
N GLY A 1001 -21.78 -28.66 9.90
CA GLY A 1001 -20.79 -27.79 10.51
C GLY A 1001 -19.44 -28.47 10.69
N CYS A 1002 -18.37 -27.68 10.58
CA CYS A 1002 -16.98 -28.13 10.64
C CYS A 1002 -16.32 -27.62 11.92
N SER A 1003 -15.49 -28.45 12.55
CA SER A 1003 -14.74 -28.09 13.75
C SER A 1003 -13.27 -28.52 13.64
N PRO A 1004 -12.31 -27.70 14.12
CA PRO A 1004 -10.89 -28.07 14.25
C PRO A 1004 -10.63 -29.11 15.34
N VAL A 1005 -11.60 -29.33 16.24
CA VAL A 1005 -11.53 -30.31 17.34
C VAL A 1005 -12.78 -31.21 17.35
N PRO A 1006 -12.73 -32.42 17.95
CA PRO A 1006 -13.90 -33.29 18.04
C PRO A 1006 -15.12 -32.54 18.60
N TRP A 1007 -16.29 -32.78 18.02
CA TRP A 1007 -17.53 -32.16 18.50
C TRP A 1007 -17.88 -32.68 19.89
N GLU A 1008 -18.28 -31.77 20.79
CA GLU A 1008 -18.94 -32.17 22.03
C GLU A 1008 -20.35 -32.68 21.72
N LEU A 1009 -20.57 -33.98 21.97
CA LEU A 1009 -21.84 -34.63 21.69
C LEU A 1009 -22.92 -34.19 22.70
N GLY A 1010 -24.06 -33.71 22.20
CA GLY A 1010 -25.30 -33.48 22.97
C GLY A 1010 -25.89 -32.08 22.84
N ASN A 1011 -25.08 -31.01 22.80
CA ASN A 1011 -25.62 -29.64 22.81
C ASN A 1011 -25.98 -29.11 21.41
N PHE A 1012 -25.10 -29.31 20.44
CA PHE A 1012 -25.25 -28.78 19.07
C PHE A 1012 -25.04 -29.84 17.99
N CYS A 1013 -24.23 -30.83 18.31
CA CYS A 1013 -23.98 -31.98 17.47
C CYS A 1013 -24.32 -33.24 18.27
N ASN A 1014 -25.18 -34.10 17.74
CA ASN A 1014 -25.59 -35.35 18.35
C ASN A 1014 -24.74 -36.53 17.88
N ASN A 1015 -24.12 -36.40 16.70
CA ASN A 1015 -23.19 -37.37 16.16
C ASN A 1015 -22.19 -36.64 15.24
N CYS A 1016 -20.92 -37.05 15.28
CA CYS A 1016 -19.86 -36.44 14.49
C CYS A 1016 -18.96 -37.51 13.89
N CYS A 1017 -18.24 -37.14 12.84
CA CYS A 1017 -17.17 -37.96 12.32
C CYS A 1017 -15.97 -37.13 11.89
N MET A 1018 -14.79 -37.73 11.84
CA MET A 1018 -13.56 -37.11 11.37
C MET A 1018 -13.30 -37.46 9.91
N LEU A 1019 -13.15 -36.44 9.06
CA LEU A 1019 -12.71 -36.60 7.68
C LEU A 1019 -11.20 -36.91 7.65
N LYS A 1020 -10.82 -37.95 6.89
CA LYS A 1020 -9.42 -38.34 6.67
C LYS A 1020 -8.95 -37.88 5.29
N ALA A 1021 -7.65 -38.01 4.99
CA ALA A 1021 -7.08 -37.56 3.72
C ALA A 1021 -7.58 -38.32 2.48
N ASP A 1022 -8.23 -39.47 2.66
CA ASP A 1022 -8.92 -40.26 1.62
C ASP A 1022 -10.43 -39.93 1.51
N CYS A 1023 -10.87 -38.99 2.33
CA CYS A 1023 -12.12 -38.24 2.27
C CYS A 1023 -11.82 -36.84 1.65
#